data_AF-A0A1C3MW18-F1
#
_entry.id   AF-A0A1C3MW18-F1
#
_cell.length_a   1.000
_cell.length_b   1.000
_cell.length_c   1.000
_cell.angle_alpha   90.00
_cell.angle_beta   90.00
_cell.angle_gamma   90.00
#
_symmetry.space_group_name_H-M   'P 1'
#
loop_
_entity.id
_entity.type
_entity.pdbx_description
1 polymer ?
#
loop_
_entity_poly.entity_id
_entity_poly.type
_entity_poly.pdbx_seq_one_letter_code
_entity_poly.pdbx_strand_id
1 'polypeptide(L)'
;MLCPGENDTAPAMDALLKGSTANAVGVSKELRHGVQHAVEIIADEVLRRMAEPVNDVTPADIEDPRLPFARELTRDCLRYLYRILFLLYAEARPELGILPADDGSYEAGYSVARLRELVARDEELVEEEAKNTFHLYHSLDLLFAKVNFGHRRYGSEPDDDQPSDDERTREEKAERRSEDIGLRFDPLRSELFDPGSIRLIGQGVLDPRCDEETAPRWLDLRLRNSALHSVLRLLTMKKGRPGERGGFVSYRNLGINELGAVYEGLMSYTGIIADEELCEVAKDGDPDEGSWLIPARRQKDYPDEALVHYDEEDARQGLRGVKKYERGSFVYRLSGRERETTASYYTPESLTKVTVELALKELLSQDADADTTRASRLLSYKICEPALGSGAFLNEAINQLAEEYLRRRQKELDRSIPASDVLTEKQKVKAYIALHNAYGVDLNAMGRELAEVSLWLNTMHPGMQAPWFGLHLRRGNSLIGARRAIYTPDDICSPDKAWLKAKGGLAPTPLPLRQDGRPQPLPADAVHQFLLPSPGWAAITNSIEAKKLAKDHVDRLAAWRKGLFQRPTRSTAHLNADGSPKIDRRTGQPQKERASQFTRLHDAARRAEFLWSCVVKRMELSEREIARRIDVWGADPADPEYAVLRWPEQAVPKEKVYAELFEAAGTPYRRLKTVMDAWCALWFWPTDRVGLLDGTDPEYAVPATEVGLDTLAEMLGGTGDVPADPAPADDEGGQQAAADAQPAVAPTFFRAMTLFPVDGEQMSLDEADWEAAAATSAATPEAKPRKTPKPKQPARRPVIPLTNLDDWLDFLEAMLGAADVPDGTLLDKYDDLDNLKEFEDNLVLFMGMDNADPEARFPWLRVVRELRDKHAFLHWELDFALVFAENGGFDLQVGNPPWVRPRWDEDAVLAEYEPWFELEEKPTQEEKDRRRQELLARPKARGYVLRELTTTMGQVAFFGTAQVYPLLVGTQPDLYRAFMCQVWAHRSAGGTVGMLHPDSHFTGDKEGPLRAAAYRRLRLHGDFVNSGQRFFSPTGGRYRPLWCPHLRPSERDQVRPSVVVGL
;
A
#
# COMPACT_ATOMS: atom_id res chain seq x y z
N MET A 1 0.26 42.73 -0.72
CA MET A 1 1.12 43.41 -1.71
C MET A 1 2.18 44.20 -0.96
N LEU A 2 3.45 43.80 -1.06
CA LEU A 2 4.59 44.57 -0.52
C LEU A 2 5.19 45.42 -1.66
N CYS A 3 5.62 46.66 -1.35
CA CYS A 3 6.17 47.61 -2.30
C CYS A 3 7.40 47.06 -3.06
N PRO A 4 7.58 47.38 -4.36
CA PRO A 4 8.81 47.09 -5.09
C PRO A 4 10.01 47.81 -4.46
N GLY A 5 11.18 47.16 -4.46
CA GLY A 5 12.44 47.78 -4.04
C GLY A 5 12.87 48.89 -5.02
N GLU A 6 13.60 49.88 -4.52
CA GLU A 6 14.20 50.91 -5.37
C GLU A 6 15.16 50.26 -6.38
N ASN A 7 14.99 50.60 -7.67
CA ASN A 7 15.83 50.19 -8.82
C ASN A 7 15.64 48.78 -9.42
N ASP A 8 14.39 48.29 -9.57
CA ASP A 8 14.12 47.04 -10.31
C ASP A 8 14.85 45.79 -9.77
N THR A 9 15.39 45.89 -8.55
CA THR A 9 16.00 44.79 -7.83
C THR A 9 14.93 44.15 -6.96
N ALA A 10 14.86 42.82 -7.00
CA ALA A 10 14.02 42.07 -6.09
C ALA A 10 14.35 42.50 -4.64
N PRO A 11 13.34 42.68 -3.76
CA PRO A 11 13.56 43.00 -2.35
C PRO A 11 14.69 42.15 -1.75
N ALA A 12 15.55 42.72 -0.90
CA ALA A 12 16.68 41.98 -0.31
C ALA A 12 16.24 40.68 0.39
N MET A 13 15.03 40.68 0.97
CA MET A 13 14.33 39.50 1.48
C MET A 13 14.10 38.41 0.43
N ASP A 14 13.62 38.77 -0.76
CA ASP A 14 13.39 37.83 -1.87
C ASP A 14 14.70 37.24 -2.40
N ALA A 15 15.77 38.05 -2.44
CA ALA A 15 17.10 37.58 -2.81
C ALA A 15 17.68 36.58 -1.77
N LEU A 16 17.46 36.82 -0.48
CA LEU A 16 17.86 35.91 0.61
C LEU A 16 17.04 34.62 0.60
N LEU A 17 15.72 34.71 0.43
CA LEU A 17 14.84 33.54 0.27
C LEU A 17 15.25 32.72 -0.94
N LYS A 18 15.55 33.37 -2.07
CA LYS A 18 16.04 32.73 -3.29
C LYS A 18 17.40 32.04 -3.08
N GLY A 19 18.32 32.68 -2.35
CA GLY A 19 19.61 32.09 -2.00
C GLY A 19 19.44 30.85 -1.11
N SER A 20 18.50 30.89 -0.16
CA SER A 20 18.19 29.77 0.73
C SER A 20 17.59 28.58 -0.03
N THR A 21 16.58 28.82 -0.87
CA THR A 21 15.92 27.75 -1.65
C THR A 21 16.86 27.11 -2.67
N ALA A 22 17.67 27.91 -3.39
CA ALA A 22 18.65 27.38 -4.33
C ALA A 22 19.72 26.51 -3.62
N ASN A 23 20.16 26.90 -2.43
CA ASN A 23 21.06 26.10 -1.60
C ASN A 23 20.39 24.80 -1.13
N ALA A 24 19.13 24.85 -0.69
CA ALA A 24 18.38 23.65 -0.27
C ALA A 24 18.21 22.63 -1.42
N VAL A 25 17.88 23.11 -2.63
CA VAL A 25 17.79 22.26 -3.84
C VAL A 25 19.14 21.65 -4.21
N GLY A 26 20.22 22.43 -4.16
CA GLY A 26 21.57 21.93 -4.41
C GLY A 26 21.98 20.84 -3.42
N VAL A 27 21.69 21.05 -2.12
CA VAL A 27 21.92 20.06 -1.07
C VAL A 27 21.10 18.80 -1.29
N SER A 28 19.84 18.91 -1.70
CA SER A 28 18.98 17.75 -1.99
C SER A 28 19.58 16.87 -3.11
N LYS A 29 20.15 17.47 -4.17
CA LYS A 29 20.80 16.71 -5.25
C LYS A 29 22.04 15.95 -4.76
N GLU A 30 22.93 16.61 -4.02
CA GLU A 30 24.13 15.97 -3.45
C GLU A 30 23.74 14.84 -2.47
N LEU A 31 22.72 15.09 -1.64
CA LEU A 31 22.23 14.11 -0.68
C LEU A 31 21.64 12.89 -1.37
N ARG A 32 20.90 13.05 -2.48
CA ARG A 32 20.37 11.91 -3.25
C ARG A 32 21.48 10.97 -3.73
N HIS A 33 22.55 11.54 -4.30
CA HIS A 33 23.71 10.76 -4.73
C HIS A 33 24.40 10.07 -3.54
N GLY A 34 24.55 10.79 -2.42
CA GLY A 34 25.11 10.22 -1.19
C GLY A 34 24.29 9.05 -0.65
N VAL A 35 22.96 9.15 -0.66
CA VAL A 35 22.06 8.07 -0.23
C VAL A 35 22.12 6.88 -1.20
N GLN A 36 22.15 7.12 -2.52
CA GLN A 36 22.30 6.05 -3.52
C GLN A 36 23.56 5.21 -3.25
N HIS A 37 24.72 5.85 -3.09
CA HIS A 37 25.98 5.15 -2.80
C HIS A 37 25.96 4.47 -1.43
N ALA A 38 25.31 5.09 -0.43
CA ALA A 38 25.18 4.49 0.89
C ALA A 38 24.34 3.20 0.87
N VAL A 39 23.34 3.07 -0.02
CA VAL A 39 22.58 1.81 -0.19
C VAL A 39 23.50 0.69 -0.65
N GLU A 40 24.35 0.93 -1.65
CA GLU A 40 25.30 -0.07 -2.15
C GLU A 40 26.29 -0.49 -1.06
N ILE A 41 26.87 0.47 -0.34
CA ILE A 41 27.81 0.21 0.76
C ILE A 41 27.19 -0.67 1.85
N ILE A 42 25.95 -0.36 2.27
CA ILE A 42 25.25 -1.13 3.30
C ILE A 42 24.91 -2.52 2.79
N ALA A 43 24.38 -2.63 1.58
CA ALA A 43 23.99 -3.91 1.00
C ALA A 43 25.20 -4.84 0.82
N ASP A 44 26.30 -4.34 0.27
CA ASP A 44 27.54 -5.10 0.12
C ASP A 44 28.16 -5.50 1.46
N GLU A 45 28.03 -4.65 2.48
CA GLU A 45 28.46 -5.02 3.84
C GLU A 45 27.62 -6.17 4.39
N VAL A 46 26.30 -6.16 4.23
CA VAL A 46 25.43 -7.27 4.63
C VAL A 46 25.82 -8.57 3.90
N LEU A 47 26.00 -8.51 2.57
CA LEU A 47 26.41 -9.67 1.78
C LEU A 47 27.78 -10.21 2.20
N ARG A 48 28.74 -9.32 2.51
CA ARG A 48 30.05 -9.71 3.07
C ARG A 48 29.89 -10.38 4.43
N ARG A 49 29.09 -9.81 5.34
CA ARG A 49 28.80 -10.38 6.66
C ARG A 49 28.17 -11.77 6.54
N MET A 50 27.25 -11.99 5.60
CA MET A 50 26.63 -13.30 5.35
C MET A 50 27.65 -14.36 4.93
N ALA A 51 28.59 -14.00 4.06
CA ALA A 51 29.62 -14.90 3.55
C ALA A 51 30.77 -15.17 4.53
N GLU A 52 30.88 -14.43 5.65
CA GLU A 52 31.92 -14.67 6.65
C GLU A 52 31.76 -16.04 7.31
N PRO A 53 32.85 -16.73 7.71
CA PRO A 53 32.77 -18.06 8.34
C PRO A 53 31.88 -18.15 9.59
N VAL A 54 31.66 -17.02 10.29
CA VAL A 54 30.77 -16.95 11.45
C VAL A 54 29.30 -17.07 11.08
N ASN A 55 28.91 -16.69 9.86
CA ASN A 55 27.54 -16.78 9.37
C ASN A 55 27.43 -17.86 8.30
N ASP A 56 28.32 -17.87 7.30
CA ASP A 56 28.42 -18.91 6.25
C ASP A 56 27.05 -19.28 5.65
N VAL A 57 26.33 -18.24 5.21
CA VAL A 57 25.02 -18.35 4.55
C VAL A 57 25.01 -17.56 3.25
N THR A 58 24.16 -17.97 2.32
CA THR A 58 23.91 -17.30 1.05
C THR A 58 22.54 -16.62 1.06
N PRO A 59 22.30 -15.63 0.17
CA PRO A 59 20.97 -15.02 0.00
C PRO A 59 19.83 -16.03 -0.15
N ALA A 60 20.07 -17.15 -0.84
CA ALA A 60 19.06 -18.18 -1.09
C ALA A 60 18.66 -18.93 0.20
N ASP A 61 19.53 -19.00 1.21
CA ASP A 61 19.26 -19.75 2.44
C ASP A 61 18.27 -19.02 3.37
N ILE A 62 18.12 -17.70 3.22
CA ILE A 62 17.28 -16.85 4.08
C ILE A 62 16.26 -16.01 3.30
N GLU A 63 16.08 -16.29 2.02
CA GLU A 63 15.14 -15.59 1.13
C GLU A 63 13.68 -15.89 1.53
N ASP A 64 12.85 -14.84 1.59
CA ASP A 64 11.40 -15.02 1.75
C ASP A 64 10.80 -15.51 0.42
N PRO A 65 10.04 -16.63 0.40
CA PRO A 65 9.36 -17.10 -0.80
C PRO A 65 8.46 -16.05 -1.49
N ARG A 66 8.02 -15.02 -0.76
CA ARG A 66 7.13 -13.96 -1.23
C ARG A 66 7.85 -12.71 -1.74
N LEU A 67 9.07 -12.44 -1.29
CA LEU A 67 9.81 -11.21 -1.60
C LEU A 67 11.25 -11.57 -1.96
N PRO A 68 11.70 -11.31 -3.21
CA PRO A 68 13.08 -11.56 -3.59
C PRO A 68 14.06 -10.86 -2.67
N PHE A 69 15.11 -11.58 -2.27
CA PHE A 69 16.08 -11.12 -1.26
C PHE A 69 16.66 -9.73 -1.60
N ALA A 70 17.05 -9.50 -2.86
CA ALA A 70 17.62 -8.22 -3.27
C ALA A 70 16.64 -7.04 -3.07
N ARG A 71 15.34 -7.25 -3.28
CA ARG A 71 14.31 -6.22 -3.07
C ARG A 71 14.07 -5.96 -1.58
N GLU A 72 14.09 -7.02 -0.77
CA GLU A 72 14.03 -6.88 0.69
C GLU A 72 15.24 -6.10 1.21
N LEU A 73 16.44 -6.46 0.77
CA LEU A 73 17.68 -5.77 1.15
C LEU A 73 17.67 -4.30 0.74
N THR A 74 17.22 -3.96 -0.48
CA THR A 74 17.00 -2.56 -0.89
C THR A 74 16.12 -1.81 0.10
N ARG A 75 14.97 -2.40 0.46
CA ARG A 75 14.01 -1.79 1.40
C ARG A 75 14.64 -1.56 2.77
N ASP A 76 15.32 -2.56 3.30
CA ASP A 76 15.96 -2.51 4.62
C ASP A 76 17.10 -1.49 4.65
N CYS A 77 17.92 -1.40 3.61
CA CYS A 77 18.95 -0.37 3.45
C CYS A 77 18.35 1.03 3.44
N LEU A 78 17.28 1.25 2.65
CA LEU A 78 16.60 2.56 2.59
C LEU A 78 16.01 2.93 3.95
N ARG A 79 15.30 2.01 4.62
CA ARG A 79 14.76 2.25 5.98
C ARG A 79 15.86 2.59 6.97
N TYR A 80 16.98 1.88 6.94
CA TYR A 80 18.13 2.17 7.81
C TYR A 80 18.69 3.58 7.59
N LEU A 81 18.87 3.98 6.33
CA LEU A 81 19.34 5.33 5.97
C LEU A 81 18.32 6.41 6.37
N TYR A 82 17.03 6.12 6.22
CA TYR A 82 15.95 7.04 6.58
C TYR A 82 15.92 7.29 8.09
N ARG A 83 16.21 6.29 8.93
CA ARG A 83 16.39 6.49 10.37
C ARG A 83 17.53 7.46 10.67
N ILE A 84 18.67 7.34 9.97
CA ILE A 84 19.82 8.25 10.16
C ILE A 84 19.46 9.69 9.73
N LEU A 85 18.88 9.84 8.54
CA LEU A 85 18.46 11.14 8.01
C LEU A 85 17.42 11.81 8.90
N PHE A 86 16.50 11.01 9.45
CA PHE A 86 15.53 11.48 10.42
C PHE A 86 16.21 12.05 11.68
N LEU A 87 17.17 11.33 12.27
CA LEU A 87 17.91 11.83 13.44
C LEU A 87 18.66 13.14 13.11
N LEU A 88 19.32 13.20 11.95
CA LEU A 88 20.01 14.41 11.48
C LEU A 88 19.06 15.60 11.33
N TYR A 89 17.84 15.35 10.85
CA TYR A 89 16.80 16.37 10.73
C TYR A 89 16.26 16.82 12.10
N ALA A 90 15.94 15.86 12.97
CA ALA A 90 15.38 16.12 14.29
C ALA A 90 16.37 16.89 15.19
N GLU A 91 17.66 16.54 15.17
CA GLU A 91 18.70 17.28 15.90
C GLU A 91 18.89 18.71 15.38
N ALA A 92 18.68 18.94 14.09
CA ALA A 92 18.81 20.27 13.50
C ALA A 92 17.65 21.23 13.87
N ARG A 93 16.59 20.71 14.51
CA ARG A 93 15.36 21.43 14.88
C ARG A 93 14.91 21.10 16.31
N PRO A 94 15.66 21.54 17.33
CA PRO A 94 15.33 21.29 18.73
C PRO A 94 13.92 21.78 19.11
N GLU A 95 13.39 22.80 18.42
CA GLU A 95 12.04 23.33 18.62
C GLU A 95 10.91 22.29 18.41
N LEU A 96 11.18 21.17 17.75
CA LEU A 96 10.22 20.08 17.58
C LEU A 96 10.09 19.19 18.83
N GLY A 97 11.07 19.22 19.75
CA GLY A 97 11.06 18.45 20.99
C GLY A 97 11.17 16.93 20.82
N ILE A 98 11.60 16.43 19.64
CA ILE A 98 11.68 14.99 19.34
C ILE A 98 12.87 14.33 20.03
N LEU A 99 14.01 15.01 19.97
CA LEU A 99 15.25 14.61 20.63
C LEU A 99 15.59 15.68 21.67
N PRO A 100 16.21 15.31 22.80
CA PRO A 100 16.68 16.27 23.79
C PRO A 100 17.95 16.98 23.29
N ALA A 101 17.89 17.59 22.10
CA ALA A 101 19.02 18.22 21.42
C ALA A 101 19.54 19.46 22.14
N ASP A 102 18.73 20.06 23.02
CA ASP A 102 19.11 21.18 23.89
C ASP A 102 19.82 20.72 25.19
N ASP A 103 19.89 19.42 25.47
CA ASP A 103 20.57 18.86 26.66
C ASP A 103 22.04 18.57 26.35
N GLY A 104 22.96 19.22 27.09
CA GLY A 104 24.40 19.04 26.89
C GLY A 104 24.89 17.59 27.12
N SER A 105 24.16 16.79 27.92
CA SER A 105 24.47 15.37 28.13
C SER A 105 24.12 14.53 26.91
N TYR A 106 23.03 14.89 26.21
CA TYR A 106 22.68 14.28 24.93
C TYR A 106 23.72 14.63 23.87
N GLU A 107 24.06 15.91 23.75
CA GLU A 107 25.03 16.40 22.77
C GLU A 107 26.39 15.70 22.93
N ALA A 108 26.89 15.60 24.16
CA ALA A 108 28.20 15.02 24.46
C ALA A 108 28.26 13.48 24.38
N GLY A 109 27.13 12.78 24.59
CA GLY A 109 27.10 11.33 24.71
C GLY A 109 26.51 10.59 23.50
N TYR A 110 25.37 11.08 23.02
CA TYR A 110 24.46 10.31 22.15
C TYR A 110 24.23 10.95 20.79
N SER A 111 24.47 12.25 20.61
CA SER A 111 24.10 12.96 19.38
C SER A 111 24.73 12.38 18.11
N VAL A 112 24.00 12.46 16.99
CA VAL A 112 24.54 12.20 15.65
C VAL A 112 25.54 13.27 15.26
N ALA A 113 25.40 14.50 15.76
CA ALA A 113 26.43 15.54 15.65
C ALA A 113 27.80 15.07 16.17
N ARG A 114 27.86 14.33 17.28
CA ARG A 114 29.10 13.72 17.79
C ARG A 114 29.63 12.63 16.86
N LEU A 115 28.75 11.76 16.34
CA LEU A 115 29.16 10.73 15.36
C LEU A 115 29.73 11.38 14.09
N ARG A 116 29.12 12.47 13.63
CA ARG A 116 29.61 13.30 12.53
C ARG A 116 31.00 13.86 12.81
N GLU A 117 31.27 14.36 14.02
CA GLU A 117 32.60 14.84 14.39
C GLU A 117 33.65 13.73 14.38
N LEU A 118 33.29 12.52 14.81
CA LEU A 118 34.20 11.37 14.79
C LEU A 118 34.60 11.03 13.35
N VAL A 119 33.65 10.92 12.44
CA VAL A 119 33.94 10.57 11.04
C VAL A 119 34.52 11.73 10.22
N ALA A 120 34.43 12.97 10.71
CA ALA A 120 35.02 14.13 10.05
C ALA A 120 36.53 14.27 10.32
N ARG A 121 37.04 13.71 11.43
CA ARG A 121 38.45 13.79 11.81
C ARG A 121 39.36 13.05 10.85
N ASP A 122 38.98 11.82 10.52
CA ASP A 122 39.75 10.93 9.66
C ASP A 122 39.02 10.76 8.32
N GLU A 123 39.73 10.92 7.20
CA GLU A 123 39.14 10.67 5.88
C GLU A 123 38.87 9.18 5.66
N GLU A 124 39.75 8.33 6.19
CA GLU A 124 39.64 6.87 6.16
C GLU A 124 40.13 6.30 7.50
N LEU A 125 39.49 5.23 7.97
CA LEU A 125 39.99 4.45 9.10
C LEU A 125 41.22 3.68 8.63
N VAL A 126 42.38 3.90 9.24
CA VAL A 126 43.64 3.25 8.84
C VAL A 126 43.85 1.92 9.56
N GLU A 127 43.45 1.83 10.83
CA GLU A 127 43.64 0.64 11.67
C GLU A 127 42.59 -0.44 11.39
N GLU A 128 43.03 -1.67 11.09
CA GLU A 128 42.15 -2.82 10.81
C GLU A 128 41.22 -3.17 11.98
N GLU A 129 41.68 -2.98 13.21
CA GLU A 129 40.87 -3.20 14.40
C GLU A 129 39.72 -2.19 14.47
N ALA A 130 40.00 -0.90 14.23
CA ALA A 130 39.00 0.16 14.23
C ALA A 130 37.94 -0.06 13.14
N LYS A 131 38.35 -0.53 11.95
CA LYS A 131 37.46 -0.86 10.83
C LYS A 131 36.45 -1.95 11.17
N ASN A 132 36.87 -2.98 11.91
CA ASN A 132 36.07 -4.19 12.13
C ASN A 132 35.21 -4.17 13.42
N THR A 133 35.24 -3.09 14.20
CA THR A 133 34.35 -2.94 15.38
C THR A 133 32.95 -2.43 15.00
N PHE A 134 32.02 -2.41 15.98
CA PHE A 134 30.60 -2.04 15.80
C PHE A 134 30.18 -0.79 16.59
N HIS A 135 31.13 0.09 16.94
CA HIS A 135 30.83 1.26 17.79
C HIS A 135 29.78 2.20 17.19
N LEU A 136 29.90 2.51 15.89
CA LEU A 136 28.95 3.37 15.18
C LEU A 136 27.57 2.71 15.11
N TYR A 137 27.51 1.40 14.86
CA TYR A 137 26.26 0.64 14.81
C TYR A 137 25.55 0.67 16.16
N HIS A 138 26.24 0.34 17.26
CA HIS A 138 25.66 0.35 18.60
C HIS A 138 25.17 1.73 19.04
N SER A 139 25.86 2.79 18.62
CA SER A 139 25.44 4.16 18.93
C SER A 139 24.14 4.53 18.23
N LEU A 140 24.02 4.19 16.94
CA LEU A 140 22.79 4.42 16.16
C LEU A 140 21.64 3.53 16.63
N ASP A 141 21.89 2.24 16.86
CA ASP A 141 20.88 1.28 17.32
C ASP A 141 20.28 1.68 18.67
N LEU A 142 21.12 2.19 19.60
CA LEU A 142 20.64 2.76 20.85
C LEU A 142 19.72 3.96 20.62
N LEU A 143 20.09 4.91 19.76
CA LEU A 143 19.23 6.04 19.42
C LEU A 143 17.92 5.59 18.78
N PHE A 144 17.97 4.63 17.85
CA PHE A 144 16.77 4.09 17.21
C PHE A 144 15.82 3.47 18.24
N ALA A 145 16.35 2.68 19.18
CA ALA A 145 15.57 2.11 20.26
C ALA A 145 14.98 3.19 21.19
N LYS A 146 15.76 4.23 21.53
CA LYS A 146 15.29 5.34 22.38
C LYS A 146 14.22 6.20 21.70
N VAL A 147 14.34 6.44 20.41
CA VAL A 147 13.30 7.12 19.62
C VAL A 147 12.05 6.23 19.53
N ASN A 148 12.19 4.94 19.24
CA ASN A 148 11.01 4.07 19.07
C ASN A 148 10.24 3.83 20.36
N PHE A 149 10.93 3.36 21.40
CA PHE A 149 10.32 2.94 22.65
C PHE A 149 10.20 4.08 23.67
N GLY A 150 10.82 5.22 23.38
CA GLY A 150 10.95 6.32 24.32
C GLY A 150 11.95 6.00 25.42
N HIS A 151 12.18 6.99 26.25
CA HIS A 151 12.90 6.87 27.50
C HIS A 151 12.41 7.95 28.43
N ARG A 152 11.61 7.56 29.41
CA ARG A 152 11.23 8.41 30.52
C ARG A 152 11.56 7.68 31.83
N ARG A 153 11.84 8.43 32.89
CA ARG A 153 11.91 7.84 34.23
C ARG A 153 10.49 7.48 34.69
N TYR A 154 10.38 6.41 35.46
CA TYR A 154 9.10 5.93 35.98
C TYR A 154 8.48 6.93 36.97
N GLY A 155 7.20 7.25 36.85
CA GLY A 155 6.46 8.14 37.77
C GLY A 155 6.48 9.63 37.39
N SER A 156 6.74 9.96 36.11
CA SER A 156 6.83 11.34 35.62
C SER A 156 5.58 11.82 34.87
N GLU A 157 4.58 10.96 34.63
CA GLU A 157 3.34 11.31 33.92
C GLU A 157 2.09 11.03 34.77
N PRO A 158 0.99 11.77 34.59
CA PRO A 158 -0.27 11.56 35.31
C PRO A 158 -0.84 10.14 35.14
N ASP A 159 -0.55 9.49 34.00
CA ASP A 159 -1.05 8.17 33.62
C ASP A 159 -0.18 7.00 34.15
N ASP A 160 0.90 7.27 34.91
CA ASP A 160 1.71 6.21 35.53
C ASP A 160 0.92 5.47 36.64
N ASP A 161 -0.10 6.13 37.20
CA ASP A 161 -1.11 5.56 38.09
C ASP A 161 -2.37 5.21 37.27
N GLN A 162 -2.69 3.91 37.14
CA GLN A 162 -3.89 3.43 36.46
C GLN A 162 -5.09 3.43 37.42
N PRO A 163 -6.32 3.66 36.93
CA PRO A 163 -7.53 3.60 37.76
C PRO A 163 -7.76 2.24 38.45
N SER A 164 -7.18 1.17 37.90
CA SER A 164 -7.22 -0.21 38.41
C SER A 164 -6.15 -0.51 39.47
N ASP A 165 -5.19 0.39 39.71
CA ASP A 165 -4.15 0.18 40.72
C ASP A 165 -4.76 0.20 42.12
N ASP A 166 -4.44 -0.81 42.93
CA ASP A 166 -4.76 -0.81 44.35
C ASP A 166 -3.83 0.12 45.14
N GLU A 167 -4.21 0.44 46.39
CA GLU A 167 -3.48 1.38 47.26
C GLU A 167 -2.00 1.00 47.42
N ARG A 168 -1.73 -0.31 47.53
CA ARG A 168 -0.38 -0.86 47.64
C ARG A 168 0.44 -0.68 46.36
N THR A 169 -0.18 -0.91 45.19
CA THR A 169 0.47 -0.66 43.90
C THR A 169 0.81 0.82 43.75
N ARG A 170 -0.07 1.74 44.17
CA ARG A 170 0.24 3.18 44.14
C ARG A 170 1.39 3.58 45.09
N GLU A 171 1.47 2.97 46.27
CA GLU A 171 2.60 3.18 47.20
C GLU A 171 3.93 2.65 46.63
N GLU A 172 3.95 1.44 46.07
CA GLU A 172 5.14 0.87 45.39
C GLU A 172 5.55 1.71 44.17
N LYS A 173 4.58 2.28 43.45
CA LYS A 173 4.83 3.23 42.35
C LYS A 173 5.40 4.54 42.84
N ALA A 174 4.92 5.04 43.98
CA ALA A 174 5.41 6.26 44.63
C ALA A 174 6.86 6.12 45.11
N GLU A 175 7.25 4.98 45.67
CA GLU A 175 8.64 4.71 46.08
C GLU A 175 9.63 4.61 44.91
N ARG A 176 9.15 4.26 43.70
CA ARG A 176 9.97 4.23 42.48
C ARG A 176 10.08 5.58 41.77
N ARG A 177 9.38 6.62 42.24
CA ARG A 177 9.46 7.98 41.66
C ARG A 177 10.86 8.55 41.90
N SER A 178 11.55 8.90 40.82
CA SER A 178 12.88 9.48 40.88
C SER A 178 12.82 11.01 40.98
N GLU A 179 13.63 11.60 41.86
CA GLU A 179 13.68 13.06 42.09
C GLU A 179 14.47 13.85 41.02
N ASP A 180 15.19 13.17 40.11
CA ASP A 180 16.06 13.80 39.09
C ASP A 180 15.48 13.74 37.67
N ILE A 181 15.52 14.86 36.94
CA ILE A 181 15.07 14.98 35.54
C ILE A 181 16.21 14.52 34.62
N GLY A 182 16.33 13.21 34.35
CA GLY A 182 17.30 12.68 33.37
C GLY A 182 16.91 12.97 31.91
N LEU A 183 17.70 12.48 30.94
CA LEU A 183 17.37 12.56 29.51
C LEU A 183 15.99 11.96 29.22
N ARG A 184 15.14 12.72 28.52
CA ARG A 184 13.78 12.32 28.13
C ARG A 184 13.71 12.12 26.61
N PHE A 185 13.17 10.99 26.19
CA PHE A 185 12.76 10.70 24.81
C PHE A 185 11.28 10.34 24.83
N ASP A 186 10.47 11.07 24.07
CA ASP A 186 9.08 10.70 23.90
C ASP A 186 8.99 9.53 22.90
N PRO A 187 8.24 8.46 23.22
CA PRO A 187 8.16 7.27 22.37
C PRO A 187 7.49 7.58 21.03
N LEU A 188 8.17 7.22 19.95
CA LEU A 188 7.68 7.43 18.60
C LEU A 188 6.77 6.31 18.10
N ARG A 189 7.04 5.03 18.40
CA ARG A 189 6.23 3.90 17.91
C ARG A 189 5.88 3.98 16.40
N SER A 190 6.84 4.34 15.56
CA SER A 190 6.67 4.45 14.10
C SER A 190 7.13 3.17 13.41
N GLU A 191 6.47 2.76 12.32
CA GLU A 191 6.93 1.64 11.47
C GLU A 191 8.39 1.85 11.01
N LEU A 192 8.81 3.10 10.76
CA LEU A 192 10.19 3.41 10.38
C LEU A 192 11.18 2.98 11.45
N PHE A 193 10.87 3.17 12.74
CA PHE A 193 11.77 2.91 13.86
C PHE A 193 11.49 1.59 14.60
N ASP A 194 10.44 0.87 14.21
CA ASP A 194 10.16 -0.47 14.73
C ASP A 194 11.33 -1.43 14.42
N PRO A 195 11.93 -2.11 15.41
CA PRO A 195 12.99 -3.08 15.15
C PRO A 195 12.59 -4.18 14.15
N GLY A 196 11.31 -4.57 14.13
CA GLY A 196 10.79 -5.58 13.20
C GLY A 196 10.72 -5.14 11.74
N SER A 197 10.83 -3.84 11.44
CA SER A 197 10.74 -3.33 10.07
C SER A 197 12.03 -3.44 9.27
N ILE A 198 13.14 -3.85 9.89
CA ILE A 198 14.41 -4.15 9.24
C ILE A 198 14.84 -5.55 9.69
N ARG A 199 14.84 -6.50 8.75
CA ARG A 199 15.18 -7.89 9.04
C ARG A 199 16.65 -8.18 8.77
N LEU A 200 17.18 -7.69 7.65
CA LEU A 200 18.48 -8.10 7.09
C LEU A 200 19.69 -7.32 7.62
N ILE A 201 19.49 -6.32 8.50
CA ILE A 201 20.57 -5.52 9.09
C ILE A 201 20.50 -5.65 10.61
N GLY A 202 21.50 -6.27 11.22
CA GLY A 202 21.56 -6.49 12.67
C GLY A 202 21.64 -7.95 13.07
N GLN A 203 20.96 -8.33 14.15
CA GLN A 203 21.00 -9.69 14.72
C GLN A 203 19.62 -10.38 14.75
N GLY A 204 18.70 -9.95 13.89
CA GLY A 204 17.30 -10.39 13.88
C GLY A 204 16.99 -11.59 12.96
N VAL A 205 17.98 -12.15 12.27
CA VAL A 205 17.77 -13.29 11.35
C VAL A 205 18.16 -14.60 12.03
N LEU A 206 17.22 -15.54 12.10
CA LEU A 206 17.51 -16.89 12.60
C LEU A 206 18.41 -17.63 11.60
N ASP A 207 19.45 -18.30 12.10
CA ASP A 207 20.32 -19.12 11.27
C ASP A 207 19.52 -20.31 10.72
N PRO A 208 19.41 -20.46 9.38
CA PRO A 208 18.58 -21.48 8.75
C PRO A 208 19.05 -22.92 9.05
N ARG A 209 20.25 -23.08 9.61
CA ARG A 209 20.82 -24.38 9.99
C ARG A 209 20.45 -24.80 11.41
N CYS A 210 19.71 -23.99 12.16
CA CYS A 210 19.19 -24.41 13.47
C CYS A 210 18.08 -25.45 13.29
N ASP A 211 18.17 -26.55 14.03
CA ASP A 211 17.06 -27.49 14.18
C ASP A 211 16.14 -27.05 15.34
N GLU A 212 14.93 -27.61 15.42
CA GLU A 212 13.97 -27.31 16.51
C GLU A 212 14.44 -27.81 17.88
N GLU A 213 15.47 -28.67 17.92
CA GLU A 213 15.99 -29.32 19.14
C GLU A 213 17.17 -28.56 19.79
N THR A 214 17.84 -27.67 19.04
CA THR A 214 18.92 -26.81 19.55
C THR A 214 18.46 -25.39 19.86
N ALA A 215 19.23 -24.70 20.72
CA ALA A 215 18.97 -23.30 21.04
C ALA A 215 19.07 -22.43 19.76
N PRO A 216 18.12 -21.50 19.54
CA PRO A 216 18.11 -20.68 18.33
C PRO A 216 19.37 -19.83 18.24
N ARG A 217 20.12 -19.99 17.15
CA ARG A 217 21.28 -19.15 16.81
C ARG A 217 20.83 -18.07 15.83
N TRP A 218 21.29 -16.85 16.06
CA TRP A 218 20.99 -15.69 15.23
C TRP A 218 22.23 -15.29 14.43
N LEU A 219 22.03 -14.92 13.17
CA LEU A 219 23.09 -14.41 12.30
C LEU A 219 23.54 -13.03 12.78
N ASP A 220 24.83 -12.73 12.64
CA ASP A 220 25.38 -11.41 12.96
C ASP A 220 25.63 -10.61 11.68
N LEU A 221 24.62 -9.85 11.24
CA LEU A 221 24.63 -9.00 10.05
C LEU A 221 24.77 -7.52 10.40
N ARG A 222 25.37 -7.19 11.55
CA ARG A 222 25.64 -5.81 11.94
C ARG A 222 26.65 -5.15 11.00
N LEU A 223 26.45 -3.86 10.74
CA LEU A 223 27.35 -3.08 9.89
C LEU A 223 28.62 -2.70 10.66
N ARG A 224 29.79 -3.04 10.10
CA ARG A 224 31.08 -2.64 10.67
C ARG A 224 31.31 -1.13 10.57
N ASN A 225 32.23 -0.65 11.41
CA ASN A 225 32.64 0.75 11.43
C ASN A 225 33.15 1.23 10.07
N SER A 226 33.87 0.41 9.31
CA SER A 226 34.34 0.78 7.96
C SER A 226 33.19 1.20 7.04
N ALA A 227 32.10 0.41 6.99
CA ALA A 227 30.92 0.72 6.18
C ALA A 227 30.17 1.95 6.72
N LEU A 228 29.89 1.99 8.03
CA LEU A 228 29.14 3.09 8.63
C LEU A 228 29.90 4.42 8.63
N HIS A 229 31.23 4.39 8.69
CA HIS A 229 32.07 5.58 8.57
C HIS A 229 31.88 6.22 7.19
N SER A 230 31.98 5.43 6.12
CA SER A 230 31.74 5.91 4.75
C SER A 230 30.32 6.43 4.55
N VAL A 231 29.31 5.70 5.06
CA VAL A 231 27.91 6.12 5.00
C VAL A 231 27.71 7.46 5.71
N LEU A 232 28.18 7.61 6.96
CA LEU A 232 27.99 8.86 7.70
C LEU A 232 28.70 10.05 7.05
N ARG A 233 29.87 9.84 6.42
CA ARG A 233 30.55 10.90 5.65
C ARG A 233 29.74 11.33 4.44
N LEU A 234 29.19 10.39 3.66
CA LEU A 234 28.32 10.66 2.51
C LEU A 234 27.09 11.50 2.91
N LEU A 235 26.51 11.24 4.08
CA LEU A 235 25.31 11.92 4.53
C LEU A 235 25.59 13.27 5.23
N THR A 236 26.77 13.48 5.80
CA THR A 236 27.01 14.65 6.67
C THR A 236 28.01 15.67 6.12
N MET A 237 28.79 15.32 5.09
CA MET A 237 29.84 16.16 4.52
C MET A 237 29.51 16.60 3.10
N LYS A 238 29.76 17.87 2.78
CA LYS A 238 29.68 18.44 1.43
C LYS A 238 31.02 18.28 0.70
N LYS A 239 30.96 18.16 -0.63
CA LYS A 239 32.15 18.18 -1.48
C LYS A 239 32.79 19.58 -1.43
N GLY A 240 34.03 19.67 -0.98
CA GLY A 240 34.84 20.89 -1.10
C GLY A 240 35.33 21.07 -2.54
N ARG A 241 35.65 22.31 -2.94
CA ARG A 241 36.38 22.54 -4.20
C ARG A 241 37.77 21.89 -4.10
N PRO A 242 38.42 21.54 -5.22
CA PRO A 242 39.78 20.98 -5.19
C PRO A 242 40.73 21.90 -4.39
N GLY A 243 41.24 21.40 -3.25
CA GLY A 243 42.11 22.14 -2.32
C GLY A 243 41.43 22.80 -1.11
N GLU A 244 40.10 22.77 -1.00
CA GLU A 244 39.34 23.23 0.18
C GLU A 244 38.75 22.04 0.95
N ARG A 245 38.79 22.09 2.30
CA ARG A 245 38.07 21.11 3.13
C ARG A 245 36.56 21.28 2.92
N GLY A 246 35.88 20.18 2.61
CA GLY A 246 34.42 20.15 2.50
C GLY A 246 33.72 20.63 3.77
N GLY A 247 32.62 21.37 3.62
CA GLY A 247 31.79 21.83 4.74
C GLY A 247 30.78 20.78 5.20
N PHE A 248 29.99 21.07 6.24
CA PHE A 248 28.90 20.18 6.66
C PHE A 248 27.62 20.41 5.85
N VAL A 249 26.85 19.33 5.69
CA VAL A 249 25.46 19.41 5.20
C VAL A 249 24.61 20.02 6.31
N SER A 250 23.87 21.10 5.98
CA SER A 250 22.96 21.75 6.92
C SER A 250 21.54 21.22 6.72
N TYR A 251 21.08 20.41 7.66
CA TYR A 251 19.72 19.86 7.69
C TYR A 251 18.67 20.87 8.17
N ARG A 252 19.08 21.99 8.77
CA ARG A 252 18.17 23.03 9.25
C ARG A 252 17.40 23.71 8.11
N ASN A 253 18.05 23.88 6.96
CA ASN A 253 17.49 24.56 5.79
C ASN A 253 16.82 23.61 4.79
N LEU A 254 16.86 22.29 5.02
CA LEU A 254 16.06 21.33 4.28
C LEU A 254 14.61 21.43 4.78
N GLY A 255 13.70 21.81 3.89
CA GLY A 255 12.28 21.68 4.14
C GLY A 255 11.83 20.23 3.97
N ILE A 256 10.59 19.99 4.36
CA ILE A 256 9.96 18.67 4.30
C ILE A 256 9.82 18.22 2.83
N ASN A 257 9.52 19.16 1.93
CA ASN A 257 9.41 18.92 0.50
C ASN A 257 10.75 18.50 -0.11
N GLU A 258 11.86 19.16 0.25
CA GLU A 258 13.19 18.80 -0.28
C GLU A 258 13.69 17.44 0.22
N LEU A 259 13.33 17.07 1.46
CA LEU A 259 13.61 15.73 1.98
C LEU A 259 12.80 14.67 1.23
N GLY A 260 11.51 14.94 1.00
CA GLY A 260 10.66 14.13 0.13
C GLY A 260 11.26 13.95 -1.28
N ALA A 261 11.83 15.01 -1.85
CA ALA A 261 12.46 14.98 -3.18
C ALA A 261 13.70 14.06 -3.26
N VAL A 262 14.47 13.95 -2.17
CA VAL A 262 15.60 13.01 -2.10
C VAL A 262 15.06 11.59 -2.21
N TYR A 263 14.07 11.28 -1.38
CA TYR A 263 13.51 9.95 -1.27
C TYR A 263 12.74 9.50 -2.51
N GLU A 264 11.91 10.38 -3.06
CA GLU A 264 11.14 10.10 -4.26
C GLU A 264 12.03 9.84 -5.47
N GLY A 265 13.17 10.54 -5.56
CA GLY A 265 14.17 10.29 -6.60
C GLY A 265 14.78 8.89 -6.54
N LEU A 266 14.86 8.29 -5.35
CA LEU A 266 15.42 6.95 -5.15
C LEU A 266 14.43 5.83 -5.45
N MET A 267 13.13 6.13 -5.55
CA MET A 267 12.09 5.12 -5.79
C MET A 267 12.13 4.49 -7.18
N SER A 268 12.89 5.08 -8.10
CA SER A 268 13.09 4.57 -9.47
C SER A 268 14.29 3.63 -9.60
N TYR A 269 15.04 3.43 -8.52
CA TYR A 269 16.21 2.56 -8.50
C TYR A 269 15.82 1.13 -8.09
N THR A 270 16.51 0.17 -8.69
CA THR A 270 16.31 -1.26 -8.45
C THR A 270 17.60 -1.88 -7.94
N GLY A 271 17.50 -2.62 -6.83
CA GLY A 271 18.60 -3.44 -6.33
C GLY A 271 18.61 -4.83 -6.96
N ILE A 272 19.77 -5.27 -7.42
CA ILE A 272 20.02 -6.65 -7.84
C ILE A 272 21.34 -7.17 -7.25
N ILE A 273 21.47 -8.50 -7.16
CA ILE A 273 22.73 -9.15 -6.79
C ILE A 273 23.35 -9.73 -8.07
N ALA A 274 24.61 -9.42 -8.32
CA ALA A 274 25.34 -9.90 -9.48
C ALA A 274 25.60 -11.41 -9.37
N ASP A 275 25.05 -12.19 -10.31
CA ASP A 275 25.28 -13.64 -10.39
C ASP A 275 26.61 -14.01 -11.07
N GLU A 276 27.13 -13.08 -11.86
CA GLU A 276 28.43 -13.13 -12.52
C GLU A 276 29.09 -11.74 -12.54
N GLU A 277 30.27 -11.60 -13.13
CA GLU A 277 30.87 -10.27 -13.33
C GLU A 277 30.05 -9.49 -14.36
N LEU A 278 29.52 -8.34 -13.96
CA LEU A 278 28.65 -7.48 -14.78
C LEU A 278 29.36 -6.17 -15.13
N CYS A 279 29.01 -5.58 -16.27
CA CYS A 279 29.31 -4.18 -16.59
C CYS A 279 28.04 -3.42 -16.95
N GLU A 280 28.08 -2.12 -16.71
CA GLU A 280 26.92 -1.24 -16.89
C GLU A 280 26.95 -0.54 -18.24
N VAL A 281 25.80 -0.52 -18.91
CA VAL A 281 25.59 0.17 -20.18
C VAL A 281 24.41 1.12 -20.08
N ALA A 282 24.52 2.27 -20.72
CA ALA A 282 23.48 3.26 -20.78
C ALA A 282 23.52 3.99 -22.11
N LYS A 283 22.43 4.70 -22.43
CA LYS A 283 22.38 5.52 -23.64
C LYS A 283 23.39 6.66 -23.52
N ASP A 284 24.25 6.82 -24.52
CA ASP A 284 25.36 7.80 -24.50
C ASP A 284 26.29 7.67 -23.26
N GLY A 285 26.27 6.50 -22.59
CA GLY A 285 27.07 6.24 -21.39
C GLY A 285 26.56 6.99 -20.13
N ASP A 286 25.37 7.58 -20.19
CA ASP A 286 24.76 8.35 -19.11
C ASP A 286 23.72 7.52 -18.33
N PRO A 287 24.03 7.06 -17.10
CA PRO A 287 23.09 6.28 -16.30
C PRO A 287 21.90 7.10 -15.76
N ASP A 288 21.91 8.44 -15.82
CA ASP A 288 20.85 9.30 -15.28
C ASP A 288 19.51 9.18 -16.04
N GLU A 289 19.54 8.72 -17.29
CA GLU A 289 18.32 8.40 -18.07
C GLU A 289 17.86 6.94 -17.90
N GLY A 290 18.67 6.11 -17.23
CA GLY A 290 18.45 4.70 -17.01
C GLY A 290 19.57 3.87 -17.64
N SER A 291 19.96 2.79 -16.95
CA SER A 291 21.03 1.89 -17.37
C SER A 291 20.61 0.43 -17.34
N TRP A 292 21.40 -0.43 -17.98
CA TRP A 292 21.24 -1.87 -17.99
C TRP A 292 22.56 -2.56 -17.64
N LEU A 293 22.48 -3.83 -17.26
CA LEU A 293 23.63 -4.63 -16.87
C LEU A 293 23.81 -5.77 -17.87
N ILE A 294 25.05 -5.98 -18.27
CA ILE A 294 25.44 -7.06 -19.18
C ILE A 294 26.60 -7.84 -18.55
N PRO A 295 26.76 -9.13 -18.87
CA PRO A 295 27.97 -9.87 -18.50
C PRO A 295 29.23 -9.18 -19.04
N ALA A 296 30.26 -9.02 -18.21
CA ALA A 296 31.49 -8.32 -18.59
C ALA A 296 32.18 -8.93 -19.84
N ARG A 297 32.01 -10.24 -20.07
CA ARG A 297 32.48 -10.92 -21.30
C ARG A 297 31.86 -10.36 -22.60
N ARG A 298 30.68 -9.73 -22.50
CA ARG A 298 29.94 -9.11 -23.60
C ARG A 298 30.21 -7.62 -23.75
N GLN A 299 31.12 -7.04 -22.97
CA GLN A 299 31.47 -5.62 -23.07
C GLN A 299 31.82 -5.21 -24.52
N LYS A 300 32.48 -6.09 -25.27
CA LYS A 300 32.88 -5.84 -26.68
C LYS A 300 31.71 -5.89 -27.68
N ASP A 301 30.55 -6.39 -27.26
CA ASP A 301 29.35 -6.46 -28.10
C ASP A 301 28.67 -5.08 -28.21
N TYR A 302 29.08 -4.11 -27.39
CA TYR A 302 28.48 -2.77 -27.31
C TYR A 302 29.54 -1.70 -27.66
N PRO A 303 29.12 -0.56 -28.24
CA PRO A 303 30.04 0.52 -28.54
C PRO A 303 30.55 1.17 -27.24
N ASP A 304 31.79 1.68 -27.27
CA ASP A 304 32.41 2.32 -26.09
C ASP A 304 31.58 3.50 -25.56
N GLU A 305 30.86 4.20 -26.44
CA GLU A 305 29.97 5.32 -26.08
C GLU A 305 28.76 4.91 -25.24
N ALA A 306 28.40 3.61 -25.21
CA ALA A 306 27.31 3.10 -24.38
C ALA A 306 27.80 2.55 -23.03
N LEU A 307 29.12 2.42 -22.81
CA LEU A 307 29.68 1.88 -21.58
C LEU A 307 29.68 2.95 -20.49
N VAL A 308 29.17 2.60 -19.30
CA VAL A 308 29.22 3.49 -18.14
C VAL A 308 30.60 3.35 -17.48
N HIS A 309 31.20 4.50 -17.13
CA HIS A 309 32.53 4.56 -16.52
C HIS A 309 32.45 4.88 -15.02
N TYR A 310 33.45 4.40 -14.27
CA TYR A 310 33.62 4.78 -12.85
C TYR A 310 33.75 6.30 -12.69
N ASP A 311 33.13 6.84 -11.65
CA ASP A 311 33.14 8.27 -11.39
C ASP A 311 34.43 8.74 -10.67
N GLU A 312 34.50 10.02 -10.30
CA GLU A 312 35.66 10.57 -9.57
C GLU A 312 35.83 10.01 -8.15
N GLU A 313 34.79 9.44 -7.56
CA GLU A 313 34.76 8.91 -6.20
C GLU A 313 35.27 7.47 -6.18
N ASP A 314 34.77 6.65 -7.09
CA ASP A 314 35.31 5.31 -7.42
C ASP A 314 36.81 5.37 -7.72
N ALA A 315 37.19 6.40 -8.47
CA ALA A 315 38.58 6.73 -8.80
C ALA A 315 39.49 6.99 -7.60
N ARG A 316 38.96 7.47 -6.47
CA ARG A 316 39.72 7.66 -5.22
C ARG A 316 39.96 6.33 -4.52
N GLN A 317 39.04 5.38 -4.69
CA GLN A 317 39.17 4.00 -4.21
C GLN A 317 40.04 3.13 -5.14
N GLY A 318 40.62 3.73 -6.18
CA GLY A 318 41.49 3.04 -7.14
C GLY A 318 40.76 2.39 -8.31
N LEU A 319 39.44 2.53 -8.41
CA LEU A 319 38.63 1.98 -9.50
C LEU A 319 38.71 2.89 -10.74
N ARG A 320 39.05 2.33 -11.90
CA ARG A 320 39.23 3.09 -13.15
C ARG A 320 38.70 2.31 -14.35
N GLY A 321 38.20 3.01 -15.35
CA GLY A 321 37.69 2.42 -16.58
C GLY A 321 36.18 2.19 -16.55
N VAL A 322 35.73 1.13 -17.22
CA VAL A 322 34.31 0.76 -17.30
C VAL A 322 33.84 0.27 -15.93
N LYS A 323 32.68 0.75 -15.49
CA LYS A 323 32.08 0.36 -14.22
C LYS A 323 31.70 -1.12 -14.25
N LYS A 324 32.29 -1.89 -13.35
CA LYS A 324 32.10 -3.34 -13.22
C LYS A 324 31.68 -3.72 -11.81
N TYR A 325 30.91 -4.80 -11.74
CA TYR A 325 30.40 -5.37 -10.50
C TYR A 325 30.84 -6.83 -10.44
N GLU A 326 31.49 -7.21 -9.34
CA GLU A 326 31.96 -8.58 -9.14
C GLU A 326 30.81 -9.53 -8.81
N ARG A 327 31.00 -10.82 -9.04
CA ARG A 327 30.02 -11.82 -8.66
C ARG A 327 29.74 -11.76 -7.15
N GLY A 328 28.47 -11.64 -6.79
CA GLY A 328 28.00 -11.57 -5.41
C GLY A 328 27.89 -10.15 -4.86
N SER A 329 28.29 -9.11 -5.61
CA SER A 329 28.06 -7.72 -5.19
C SER A 329 26.63 -7.29 -5.43
N PHE A 330 26.19 -6.30 -4.65
CA PHE A 330 24.94 -5.60 -4.84
C PHE A 330 25.11 -4.51 -5.91
N VAL A 331 24.09 -4.32 -6.74
CA VAL A 331 24.05 -3.26 -7.75
C VAL A 331 22.77 -2.47 -7.57
N TYR A 332 22.89 -1.15 -7.41
CA TYR A 332 21.75 -0.26 -7.23
C TYR A 332 21.67 0.74 -8.38
N ARG A 333 20.89 0.39 -9.41
CA ARG A 333 20.82 1.15 -10.66
C ARG A 333 19.47 1.78 -10.90
N LEU A 334 19.45 2.82 -11.73
CA LEU A 334 18.23 3.39 -12.27
C LEU A 334 17.72 2.51 -13.43
N SER A 335 16.63 1.78 -13.24
CA SER A 335 15.99 1.08 -14.37
C SER A 335 15.18 2.08 -15.19
N GLY A 336 15.55 2.28 -16.46
CA GLY A 336 14.84 3.17 -17.37
C GLY A 336 13.35 2.81 -17.47
N ARG A 337 13.03 1.52 -17.49
CA ARG A 337 11.65 1.04 -17.53
C ARG A 337 10.92 1.19 -16.19
N GLU A 338 11.55 0.85 -15.06
CA GLU A 338 10.88 1.02 -13.76
C GLU A 338 10.56 2.50 -13.52
N ARG A 339 11.46 3.43 -13.89
CA ARG A 339 11.21 4.88 -13.84
C ARG A 339 9.99 5.33 -14.66
N GLU A 340 9.83 4.82 -15.88
CA GLU A 340 8.63 5.11 -16.69
C GLU A 340 7.34 4.59 -16.03
N THR A 341 7.43 3.44 -15.36
CA THR A 341 6.28 2.81 -14.70
C THR A 341 5.94 3.39 -13.32
N THR A 342 6.93 3.85 -12.55
CA THR A 342 6.73 4.39 -11.20
C THR A 342 6.25 5.83 -11.22
N ALA A 343 6.61 6.60 -12.26
CA ALA A 343 6.18 7.99 -12.46
C ALA A 343 6.34 8.90 -11.24
N SER A 344 7.32 8.59 -10.38
CA SER A 344 7.61 9.32 -9.15
C SER A 344 8.43 10.59 -9.49
N TYR A 345 7.75 11.74 -9.54
CA TYR A 345 8.35 13.03 -9.83
C TYR A 345 8.03 14.04 -8.74
N TYR A 346 9.09 14.49 -8.07
CA TYR A 346 9.00 15.52 -7.03
C TYR A 346 8.35 16.79 -7.55
N THR A 347 7.27 17.23 -6.88
CA THR A 347 6.55 18.47 -7.18
C THR A 347 7.12 19.68 -6.43
N PRO A 348 7.62 20.72 -7.13
CA PRO A 348 8.14 21.93 -6.52
C PRO A 348 7.09 22.62 -5.65
N GLU A 349 7.53 23.16 -4.50
CA GLU A 349 6.68 23.84 -3.53
C GLU A 349 5.83 24.96 -4.15
N SER A 350 6.36 25.70 -5.12
CA SER A 350 5.60 26.76 -5.79
C SER A 350 4.36 26.24 -6.53
N LEU A 351 4.43 25.03 -7.07
CA LEU A 351 3.32 24.41 -7.80
C LEU A 351 2.30 23.82 -6.82
N THR A 352 2.76 23.14 -5.77
CA THR A 352 1.87 22.61 -4.73
C THR A 352 1.10 23.75 -4.07
N LYS A 353 1.80 24.79 -3.62
CA LYS A 353 1.21 25.96 -2.97
C LYS A 353 0.11 26.63 -3.79
N VAL A 354 0.40 26.96 -5.05
CA VAL A 354 -0.57 27.62 -5.94
C VAL A 354 -1.76 26.72 -6.23
N THR A 355 -1.54 25.43 -6.47
CA THR A 355 -2.63 24.49 -6.78
C THR A 355 -3.58 24.33 -5.60
N VAL A 356 -3.03 24.15 -4.38
CA VAL A 356 -3.80 24.06 -3.15
C VAL A 356 -4.51 25.37 -2.84
N GLU A 357 -3.83 26.52 -2.97
CA GLU A 357 -4.41 27.84 -2.70
C GLU A 357 -5.65 28.11 -3.55
N LEU A 358 -5.56 27.82 -4.85
CA LEU A 358 -6.68 28.03 -5.78
C LEU A 358 -7.83 27.05 -5.51
N ALA A 359 -7.53 25.78 -5.20
CA ALA A 359 -8.55 24.79 -4.87
C ALA A 359 -9.27 25.09 -3.54
N LEU A 360 -8.54 25.53 -2.52
CA LEU A 360 -9.09 25.97 -1.23
C LEU A 360 -9.91 27.24 -1.39
N LYS A 361 -9.45 28.20 -2.18
CA LYS A 361 -10.21 29.43 -2.44
C LYS A 361 -11.59 29.13 -3.01
N GLU A 362 -11.70 28.18 -3.95
CA GLU A 362 -12.98 27.75 -4.51
C GLU A 362 -13.82 26.92 -3.52
N LEU A 363 -13.20 26.24 -2.56
CA LEU A 363 -13.92 25.52 -1.49
C LEU A 363 -14.53 26.49 -0.47
N LEU A 364 -13.75 27.51 -0.10
CA LEU A 364 -14.10 28.50 0.91
C LEU A 364 -15.01 29.63 0.38
N SER A 365 -15.17 29.76 -0.95
CA SER A 365 -16.01 30.79 -1.58
C SER A 365 -17.42 30.31 -1.94
N GLN A 366 -17.78 29.05 -1.63
CA GLN A 366 -19.08 28.48 -1.97
C GLN A 366 -20.22 29.02 -1.12
N ASP A 367 -19.92 29.55 0.07
CA ASP A 367 -20.89 30.28 0.87
C ASP A 367 -21.08 31.70 0.30
N ALA A 368 -22.32 32.20 0.29
CA ALA A 368 -22.73 33.43 -0.40
C ALA A 368 -21.94 34.70 0.00
N ASP A 369 -21.18 34.65 1.09
CA ASP A 369 -20.13 35.58 1.46
C ASP A 369 -18.84 34.77 1.71
N ALA A 370 -17.76 35.01 0.96
CA ALA A 370 -16.48 34.30 1.11
C ALA A 370 -15.82 34.46 2.52
N ASP A 371 -16.39 35.31 3.37
CA ASP A 371 -16.05 35.58 4.76
C ASP A 371 -17.01 34.88 5.78
N THR A 372 -17.94 34.02 5.32
CA THR A 372 -18.95 33.34 6.17
C THR A 372 -18.66 31.89 6.53
N THR A 373 -17.79 31.16 5.82
CA THR A 373 -17.42 29.81 6.25
C THR A 373 -16.74 29.87 7.62
N ARG A 374 -17.34 29.23 8.62
CA ARG A 374 -16.86 29.28 10.00
C ARG A 374 -15.56 28.50 10.17
N ALA A 375 -14.72 28.91 11.12
CA ALA A 375 -13.46 28.25 11.43
C ALA A 375 -13.66 26.76 11.76
N SER A 376 -14.69 26.41 12.52
CA SER A 376 -15.07 25.01 12.84
C SER A 376 -15.25 24.12 11.61
N ARG A 377 -15.79 24.67 10.50
CA ARG A 377 -16.01 23.90 9.27
C ARG A 377 -14.70 23.39 8.67
N LEU A 378 -13.62 24.17 8.78
CA LEU A 378 -12.30 23.78 8.27
C LEU A 378 -11.75 22.54 9.00
N LEU A 379 -12.08 22.37 10.27
CA LEU A 379 -11.72 21.19 11.07
C LEU A 379 -12.58 19.95 10.72
N SER A 380 -13.55 20.07 9.82
CA SER A 380 -14.39 18.94 9.38
C SER A 380 -14.09 18.46 7.96
N TYR A 381 -13.30 19.21 7.19
CA TYR A 381 -13.04 18.88 5.79
C TYR A 381 -12.21 17.62 5.63
N LYS A 382 -12.70 16.67 4.83
CA LYS A 382 -11.95 15.47 4.45
C LYS A 382 -11.09 15.77 3.23
N ILE A 383 -9.78 15.81 3.41
CA ILE A 383 -8.82 16.14 2.34
C ILE A 383 -8.09 14.88 1.87
N CYS A 384 -7.84 14.75 0.57
CA CYS A 384 -7.23 13.55 0.00
C CYS A 384 -6.20 13.86 -1.09
N GLU A 385 -5.07 13.14 -1.06
CA GLU A 385 -4.12 13.05 -2.17
C GLU A 385 -4.15 11.63 -2.77
N PRO A 386 -4.77 11.42 -3.95
CA PRO A 386 -5.00 10.08 -4.50
C PRO A 386 -3.76 9.46 -5.16
N ALA A 387 -2.68 10.21 -5.31
CA ALA A 387 -1.36 9.77 -5.75
C ALA A 387 -0.33 10.45 -4.85
N LEU A 388 -0.16 9.90 -3.65
CA LEU A 388 0.43 10.57 -2.50
C LEU A 388 1.90 10.94 -2.68
N GLY A 389 2.71 10.07 -3.29
CA GLY A 389 4.16 10.27 -3.38
C GLY A 389 4.76 10.54 -2.01
N SER A 390 5.47 11.66 -1.87
CA SER A 390 6.04 12.14 -0.60
C SER A 390 5.05 12.94 0.29
N GLY A 391 3.79 13.05 -0.12
CA GLY A 391 2.73 13.79 0.58
C GLY A 391 2.83 15.31 0.45
N ALA A 392 3.44 15.82 -0.63
CA ALA A 392 3.73 17.23 -0.79
C ALA A 392 2.45 18.10 -0.93
N PHE A 393 1.44 17.65 -1.68
CA PHE A 393 0.18 18.39 -1.78
C PHE A 393 -0.64 18.27 -0.51
N LEU A 394 -0.67 17.09 0.11
CA LEU A 394 -1.40 16.87 1.36
C LEU A 394 -0.83 17.72 2.51
N ASN A 395 0.49 17.77 2.65
CA ASN A 395 1.15 18.67 3.62
C ASN A 395 0.82 20.12 3.37
N GLU A 396 0.80 20.55 2.11
CA GLU A 396 0.49 21.94 1.77
C GLU A 396 -0.99 22.28 2.01
N ALA A 397 -1.91 21.35 1.74
CA ALA A 397 -3.32 21.48 2.12
C ALA A 397 -3.48 21.64 3.64
N ILE A 398 -2.78 20.83 4.44
CA ILE A 398 -2.77 20.94 5.90
C ILE A 398 -2.22 22.30 6.35
N ASN A 399 -1.12 22.77 5.74
CA ASN A 399 -0.50 24.05 6.07
C ASN A 399 -1.46 25.22 5.87
N GLN A 400 -2.11 25.28 4.71
CA GLN A 400 -3.00 26.38 4.34
C GLN A 400 -4.31 26.33 5.11
N LEU A 401 -4.89 25.14 5.32
CA LEU A 401 -6.09 24.99 6.15
C LEU A 401 -5.84 25.39 7.61
N ALA A 402 -4.70 25.02 8.19
CA ALA A 402 -4.36 25.39 9.55
C ALA A 402 -4.17 26.91 9.71
N GLU A 403 -3.51 27.55 8.74
CA GLU A 403 -3.35 29.01 8.72
C GLU A 403 -4.68 29.74 8.58
N GLU A 404 -5.53 29.26 7.68
CA GLU A 404 -6.86 29.81 7.46
C GLU A 404 -7.78 29.63 8.68
N TYR A 405 -7.71 28.47 9.35
CA TYR A 405 -8.41 28.23 10.61
C TYR A 405 -8.02 29.26 11.67
N LEU A 406 -6.72 29.42 11.95
CA LEU A 406 -6.26 30.37 12.98
C LEU A 406 -6.61 31.81 12.62
N ARG A 407 -6.53 32.18 11.34
CA ARG A 407 -6.91 33.51 10.86
C ARG A 407 -8.39 33.78 11.13
N ARG A 408 -9.27 32.86 10.75
CA ARG A 408 -10.72 32.99 10.95
C ARG A 408 -11.07 32.93 12.43
N ARG A 409 -10.48 32.02 13.20
CA ARG A 409 -10.81 31.87 14.63
C ARG A 409 -10.40 33.08 15.46
N GLN A 410 -9.25 33.69 15.17
CA GLN A 410 -8.84 34.95 15.84
C GLN A 410 -9.83 36.08 15.55
N LYS A 411 -10.36 36.15 14.32
CA LYS A 411 -11.39 37.12 13.92
C LYS A 411 -12.75 36.83 14.58
N GLU A 412 -13.16 35.57 14.63
CA GLU A 412 -14.42 35.15 15.29
C GLU A 412 -14.42 35.44 16.80
N LEU A 413 -13.27 35.27 17.45
CA LEU A 413 -13.11 35.49 18.90
C LEU A 413 -12.71 36.93 19.26
N ASP A 414 -12.39 37.76 18.27
CA ASP A 414 -11.78 39.09 18.46
C ASP A 414 -10.55 39.07 19.39
N ARG A 415 -9.70 38.04 19.23
CA ARG A 415 -8.51 37.79 20.06
C ARG A 415 -7.35 37.33 19.21
N SER A 416 -6.15 37.88 19.44
CA SER A 416 -4.92 37.43 18.78
C SER A 416 -4.16 36.40 19.62
N ILE A 417 -3.42 35.52 18.93
CA ILE A 417 -2.51 34.56 19.56
C ILE A 417 -1.20 35.29 19.92
N PRO A 418 -0.65 35.11 21.13
CA PRO A 418 0.65 35.65 21.50
C PRO A 418 1.74 35.18 20.53
N ALA A 419 2.66 36.06 20.14
CA ALA A 419 3.69 35.75 19.13
C ALA A 419 4.58 34.55 19.50
N SER A 420 4.78 34.28 20.80
CA SER A 420 5.50 33.10 21.30
C SER A 420 4.78 31.78 20.99
N ASP A 421 3.45 31.81 20.88
CA ASP A 421 2.61 30.61 20.86
C ASP A 421 2.11 30.30 19.44
N VAL A 422 2.19 31.26 18.51
CA VAL A 422 1.68 31.12 17.12
C VAL A 422 2.19 29.85 16.44
N LEU A 423 3.47 29.53 16.60
CA LEU A 423 4.06 28.33 15.99
C LEU A 423 3.44 27.06 16.60
N THR A 424 3.40 26.97 17.92
CA THR A 424 2.83 25.83 18.65
C THR A 424 1.36 25.62 18.33
N GLU A 425 0.56 26.69 18.35
CA GLU A 425 -0.87 26.60 18.04
C GLU A 425 -1.11 26.24 16.57
N LYS A 426 -0.28 26.72 15.63
CA LYS A 426 -0.32 26.25 14.23
C LYS A 426 -0.03 24.76 14.13
N GLN A 427 0.97 24.25 14.85
CA GLN A 427 1.28 22.82 14.84
C GLN A 427 0.15 21.96 15.40
N LYS A 428 -0.52 22.39 16.48
CA LYS A 428 -1.69 21.68 17.02
C LYS A 428 -2.83 21.58 16.00
N VAL A 429 -3.14 22.68 15.30
CA VAL A 429 -4.18 22.66 14.24
C VAL A 429 -3.78 21.72 13.10
N LYS A 430 -2.52 21.78 12.65
CA LYS A 430 -2.00 20.87 11.63
C LYS A 430 -2.11 19.42 12.08
N ALA A 431 -1.69 19.11 13.31
CA ALA A 431 -1.77 17.78 13.88
C ALA A 431 -3.20 17.26 13.88
N TYR A 432 -4.17 18.09 14.27
CA TYR A 432 -5.58 17.72 14.24
C TYR A 432 -6.05 17.38 12.81
N ILE A 433 -5.78 18.25 11.83
CA ILE A 433 -6.20 18.01 10.44
C ILE A 433 -5.51 16.75 9.88
N ALA A 434 -4.21 16.60 10.11
CA ALA A 434 -3.46 15.47 9.61
C ALA A 434 -3.93 14.13 10.18
N LEU A 435 -4.24 14.09 11.48
CA LEU A 435 -4.60 12.86 12.19
C LEU A 435 -6.05 12.42 12.03
N HIS A 436 -6.95 13.32 11.66
CA HIS A 436 -8.39 13.03 11.67
C HIS A 436 -9.07 13.25 10.32
N ASN A 437 -8.41 13.93 9.39
CA ASN A 437 -9.04 14.47 8.19
C ASN A 437 -8.20 14.34 6.91
N ALA A 438 -6.94 13.90 7.00
CA ALA A 438 -6.03 13.84 5.86
C ALA A 438 -5.82 12.41 5.36
N TYR A 439 -6.25 12.14 4.14
CA TYR A 439 -6.23 10.82 3.51
C TYR A 439 -5.26 10.80 2.33
N GLY A 440 -4.71 9.63 2.04
CA GLY A 440 -3.75 9.47 0.96
C GLY A 440 -3.68 8.06 0.43
N VAL A 441 -3.41 7.92 -0.86
CA VAL A 441 -3.16 6.61 -1.48
C VAL A 441 -1.90 6.66 -2.31
N ASP A 442 -1.04 5.67 -2.14
CA ASP A 442 0.10 5.45 -3.03
C ASP A 442 0.19 4.00 -3.50
N LEU A 443 0.58 3.79 -4.76
CA LEU A 443 0.81 2.43 -5.28
C LEU A 443 2.03 1.79 -4.61
N ASN A 444 3.03 2.60 -4.30
CA ASN A 444 4.31 2.17 -3.73
C ASN A 444 4.26 2.22 -2.19
N ALA A 445 4.58 1.10 -1.56
CA ALA A 445 4.62 0.99 -0.10
C ALA A 445 5.58 1.99 0.53
N MET A 446 6.75 2.20 -0.09
CA MET A 446 7.74 3.17 0.39
C MET A 446 7.25 4.60 0.22
N GLY A 447 6.51 4.92 -0.86
CA GLY A 447 5.91 6.24 -1.05
C GLY A 447 4.98 6.60 0.12
N ARG A 448 4.10 5.67 0.51
CA ARG A 448 3.26 5.80 1.71
C ARG A 448 4.08 6.04 2.98
N GLU A 449 5.13 5.24 3.23
CA GLU A 449 5.99 5.41 4.42
C GLU A 449 6.66 6.78 4.44
N LEU A 450 7.11 7.27 3.29
CA LEU A 450 7.73 8.59 3.15
C LEU A 450 6.74 9.72 3.45
N ALA A 451 5.51 9.61 2.93
CA ALA A 451 4.46 10.57 3.21
C ALA A 451 4.07 10.58 4.70
N GLU A 452 4.05 9.42 5.36
CA GLU A 452 3.81 9.31 6.80
C GLU A 452 4.88 10.06 7.62
N VAL A 453 6.16 9.85 7.30
CA VAL A 453 7.27 10.59 7.95
C VAL A 453 7.18 12.09 7.66
N SER A 454 6.84 12.46 6.43
CA SER A 454 6.68 13.84 5.97
C SER A 454 5.57 14.58 6.72
N LEU A 455 4.38 13.96 6.83
CA LEU A 455 3.25 14.47 7.62
C LEU A 455 3.60 14.58 9.10
N TRP A 456 4.33 13.60 9.63
CA TRP A 456 4.77 13.63 11.01
C TRP A 456 5.68 14.84 11.29
N LEU A 457 6.73 15.04 10.49
CA LEU A 457 7.61 16.20 10.60
C LEU A 457 6.87 17.53 10.46
N ASN A 458 5.76 17.55 9.70
CA ASN A 458 4.95 18.74 9.49
C ASN A 458 3.99 19.07 10.65
N THR A 459 3.74 18.12 11.56
CA THR A 459 2.67 18.21 12.57
C THR A 459 3.17 18.19 14.01
N MET A 460 4.43 17.84 14.24
CA MET A 460 4.98 17.69 15.58
C MET A 460 4.95 18.98 16.41
N HIS A 461 4.60 18.81 17.69
CA HIS A 461 4.66 19.85 18.71
C HIS A 461 5.00 19.25 20.09
N PRO A 462 5.49 20.06 21.04
CA PRO A 462 5.76 19.61 22.40
C PRO A 462 4.54 18.94 23.05
N GLY A 463 4.77 17.80 23.72
CA GLY A 463 3.72 17.02 24.40
C GLY A 463 2.83 16.16 23.48
N MET A 464 3.08 16.16 22.17
CA MET A 464 2.35 15.30 21.23
C MET A 464 2.83 13.85 21.34
N GLN A 465 1.90 12.91 21.57
CA GLN A 465 2.20 11.50 21.33
C GLN A 465 2.30 11.25 19.83
N ALA A 466 3.17 10.33 19.42
CA ALA A 466 3.39 10.04 18.01
C ALA A 466 2.08 9.85 17.21
N PRO A 467 1.91 10.60 16.12
CA PRO A 467 0.79 10.41 15.23
C PRO A 467 0.91 9.06 14.53
N TRP A 468 -0.23 8.52 14.12
CA TRP A 468 -0.29 7.31 13.30
C TRP A 468 -1.37 7.52 12.26
N PHE A 469 -1.04 7.25 11.01
CA PHE A 469 -1.89 7.59 9.89
C PHE A 469 -2.43 6.34 9.16
N GLY A 470 -2.26 5.15 9.73
CA GLY A 470 -2.56 3.89 9.04
C GLY A 470 -4.04 3.72 8.63
N LEU A 471 -5.00 4.36 9.30
CA LEU A 471 -6.38 4.37 8.80
C LEU A 471 -6.59 5.25 7.57
N HIS A 472 -5.79 6.30 7.39
CA HIS A 472 -6.01 7.34 6.38
C HIS A 472 -5.06 7.26 5.19
N LEU A 473 -3.86 6.70 5.39
CA LEU A 473 -2.88 6.47 4.32
C LEU A 473 -2.89 5.00 3.90
N ARG A 474 -3.15 4.74 2.62
CA ARG A 474 -3.26 3.38 2.06
C ARG A 474 -2.22 3.10 1.00
N ARG A 475 -1.67 1.89 1.03
CA ARG A 475 -1.05 1.31 -0.17
C ARG A 475 -2.16 0.80 -1.09
N GLY A 476 -2.19 1.29 -2.32
CA GLY A 476 -3.17 0.83 -3.30
C GLY A 476 -3.06 1.51 -4.66
N ASN A 477 -3.62 0.86 -5.67
CA ASN A 477 -3.76 1.40 -7.01
C ASN A 477 -5.08 2.16 -7.09
N SER A 478 -5.00 3.49 -6.94
CA SER A 478 -6.13 4.42 -7.01
C SER A 478 -6.98 4.32 -8.28
N LEU A 479 -6.46 3.71 -9.34
CA LEU A 479 -7.13 3.57 -10.63
C LEU A 479 -7.70 2.18 -10.90
N ILE A 480 -7.33 1.15 -10.12
CA ILE A 480 -7.77 -0.23 -10.36
C ILE A 480 -8.48 -0.78 -9.13
N GLY A 481 -9.81 -0.83 -9.22
CA GLY A 481 -10.68 -1.37 -8.20
C GLY A 481 -12.12 -1.54 -8.69
N ALA A 482 -12.87 -2.41 -8.03
CA ALA A 482 -14.32 -2.43 -8.12
C ALA A 482 -14.95 -1.19 -7.46
N ARG A 483 -16.20 -0.89 -7.84
CA ARG A 483 -16.95 0.30 -7.42
C ARG A 483 -18.33 -0.06 -6.92
N ARG A 484 -18.93 0.82 -6.13
CA ARG A 484 -20.35 0.73 -5.76
C ARG A 484 -21.21 1.25 -6.91
N ALA A 485 -21.36 0.41 -7.93
CA ALA A 485 -22.18 0.68 -9.11
C ALA A 485 -23.07 -0.52 -9.42
N ILE A 486 -24.23 -0.28 -10.03
CA ILE A 486 -25.29 -1.29 -10.18
C ILE A 486 -25.79 -1.42 -11.62
N TYR A 487 -26.32 -2.60 -11.91
CA TYR A 487 -27.18 -2.86 -13.06
C TYR A 487 -28.59 -3.21 -12.60
N THR A 488 -29.58 -2.80 -13.39
CA THR A 488 -30.98 -3.15 -13.12
C THR A 488 -31.26 -4.59 -13.58
N PRO A 489 -32.35 -5.22 -13.11
CA PRO A 489 -32.75 -6.55 -13.57
C PRO A 489 -32.92 -6.65 -15.07
N ASP A 490 -33.45 -5.59 -15.69
CA ASP A 490 -33.70 -5.52 -17.13
C ASP A 490 -32.39 -5.47 -17.92
N ASP A 491 -31.39 -4.74 -17.42
CA ASP A 491 -30.05 -4.72 -18.01
C ASP A 491 -29.43 -6.12 -18.01
N ILE A 492 -29.48 -6.80 -16.86
CA ILE A 492 -28.82 -8.09 -16.63
C ILE A 492 -29.49 -9.20 -17.46
N CYS A 493 -30.82 -9.23 -17.47
CA CYS A 493 -31.61 -10.26 -18.14
C CYS A 493 -31.92 -9.95 -19.62
N SER A 494 -31.50 -8.79 -20.12
CA SER A 494 -31.68 -8.43 -21.53
C SER A 494 -31.05 -9.47 -22.47
N PRO A 495 -31.76 -9.91 -23.53
CA PRO A 495 -31.19 -10.75 -24.57
C PRO A 495 -29.93 -10.16 -25.23
N ASP A 496 -29.83 -8.84 -25.28
CA ASP A 496 -28.71 -8.13 -25.92
C ASP A 496 -27.41 -8.23 -25.13
N LYS A 497 -27.48 -8.58 -23.83
CA LYS A 497 -26.33 -8.68 -22.92
C LYS A 497 -25.43 -7.44 -23.02
N ALA A 498 -26.03 -6.25 -23.08
CA ALA A 498 -25.31 -5.00 -23.35
C ALA A 498 -24.22 -4.72 -22.31
N TRP A 499 -24.44 -5.10 -21.05
CA TRP A 499 -23.45 -5.00 -19.98
C TRP A 499 -22.22 -5.90 -20.18
N LEU A 500 -22.31 -7.01 -20.92
CA LEU A 500 -21.19 -7.91 -21.26
C LEU A 500 -20.47 -7.54 -22.57
N LYS A 501 -20.87 -6.46 -23.27
CA LYS A 501 -20.20 -6.06 -24.52
C LYS A 501 -18.93 -5.28 -24.22
N ALA A 502 -17.81 -5.70 -24.81
CA ALA A 502 -16.54 -4.99 -24.70
C ALA A 502 -16.52 -3.65 -25.47
N LYS A 503 -17.25 -3.56 -26.59
CA LYS A 503 -17.38 -2.33 -27.39
C LYS A 503 -18.83 -1.88 -27.38
N GLY A 504 -19.06 -0.60 -27.07
CA GLY A 504 -20.42 -0.03 -26.97
C GLY A 504 -21.26 -0.71 -25.88
N GLY A 505 -20.62 -1.20 -24.82
CA GLY A 505 -21.30 -1.83 -23.69
C GLY A 505 -22.02 -0.82 -22.80
N LEU A 506 -23.01 -1.32 -22.06
CA LEU A 506 -23.74 -0.54 -21.08
C LEU A 506 -22.87 -0.29 -19.84
N ALA A 507 -22.64 0.98 -19.51
CA ALA A 507 -22.00 1.36 -18.24
C ALA A 507 -22.96 1.12 -17.07
N PRO A 508 -22.48 0.64 -15.90
CA PRO A 508 -23.30 0.54 -14.71
C PRO A 508 -23.66 1.93 -14.18
N THR A 509 -24.76 2.02 -13.46
CA THR A 509 -25.18 3.25 -12.80
C THR A 509 -24.43 3.40 -11.47
N PRO A 510 -23.68 4.49 -11.23
CA PRO A 510 -23.07 4.75 -9.93
C PRO A 510 -24.11 4.83 -8.82
N LEU A 511 -23.81 4.22 -7.67
CA LEU A 511 -24.65 4.27 -6.47
C LEU A 511 -23.78 4.74 -5.29
N PRO A 512 -23.55 6.06 -5.12
CA PRO A 512 -22.76 6.57 -4.01
C PRO A 512 -23.41 6.21 -2.67
N LEU A 513 -22.64 5.99 -1.59
CA LEU A 513 -23.21 5.66 -0.26
C LEU A 513 -24.14 6.76 0.25
N ARG A 514 -23.81 8.02 -0.05
CA ARG A 514 -24.57 9.20 0.34
C ARG A 514 -24.60 10.19 -0.83
N GLN A 515 -25.76 10.79 -1.06
CA GLN A 515 -25.96 11.83 -2.07
C GLN A 515 -26.87 12.91 -1.47
N ASP A 516 -26.50 14.18 -1.62
CA ASP A 516 -27.24 15.34 -1.11
C ASP A 516 -27.63 15.20 0.39
N GLY A 517 -26.69 14.68 1.19
CA GLY A 517 -26.87 14.45 2.63
C GLY A 517 -27.76 13.27 3.00
N ARG A 518 -28.19 12.44 2.03
CA ARG A 518 -29.07 11.28 2.26
C ARG A 518 -28.39 9.97 1.90
N PRO A 519 -28.48 8.92 2.75
CA PRO A 519 -28.05 7.57 2.39
C PRO A 519 -28.77 7.07 1.14
N GLN A 520 -28.05 6.35 0.26
CA GLN A 520 -28.62 5.75 -0.93
C GLN A 520 -28.69 4.22 -0.78
N PRO A 521 -29.87 3.66 -0.47
CA PRO A 521 -30.03 2.21 -0.36
C PRO A 521 -29.96 1.55 -1.73
N LEU A 522 -29.64 0.26 -1.75
CA LEU A 522 -29.71 -0.56 -2.96
C LEU A 522 -31.14 -0.56 -3.53
N PRO A 523 -31.34 -0.17 -4.81
CA PRO A 523 -32.63 -0.27 -5.46
C PRO A 523 -33.12 -1.73 -5.55
N ALA A 524 -34.43 -1.92 -5.58
CA ALA A 524 -35.03 -3.26 -5.64
C ALA A 524 -34.49 -4.08 -6.82
N ASP A 525 -34.11 -5.33 -6.53
CA ASP A 525 -33.57 -6.30 -7.49
C ASP A 525 -32.27 -5.89 -8.21
N ALA A 526 -31.65 -4.75 -7.85
CA ALA A 526 -30.40 -4.31 -8.46
C ALA A 526 -29.21 -5.19 -8.02
N VAL A 527 -28.24 -5.35 -8.91
CA VAL A 527 -27.02 -6.15 -8.63
C VAL A 527 -25.80 -5.28 -8.80
N HIS A 528 -24.87 -5.34 -7.86
CA HIS A 528 -23.59 -4.67 -7.99
C HIS A 528 -22.77 -5.22 -9.16
N GLN A 529 -22.12 -4.33 -9.88
CA GLN A 529 -21.23 -4.65 -11.00
C GLN A 529 -20.18 -5.71 -10.63
N PHE A 530 -19.57 -5.62 -9.44
CA PHE A 530 -18.48 -6.50 -9.03
C PHE A 530 -18.93 -7.93 -8.70
N LEU A 531 -20.25 -8.17 -8.63
CA LEU A 531 -20.83 -9.51 -8.49
C LEU A 531 -21.08 -10.17 -9.85
N LEU A 532 -20.90 -9.43 -10.95
CA LEU A 532 -21.16 -9.87 -12.31
C LEU A 532 -19.84 -10.03 -13.10
N PRO A 533 -19.75 -10.99 -14.03
CA PRO A 533 -18.60 -11.11 -14.92
C PRO A 533 -18.33 -9.81 -15.71
N SER A 534 -17.07 -9.49 -15.95
CA SER A 534 -16.71 -8.29 -16.71
C SER A 534 -16.19 -8.63 -18.12
N PRO A 535 -16.57 -7.89 -19.19
CA PRO A 535 -16.11 -8.12 -20.55
C PRO A 535 -14.58 -8.13 -20.69
N GLY A 536 -13.83 -7.53 -19.77
CA GLY A 536 -12.37 -7.51 -19.83
C GLY A 536 -11.64 -8.58 -19.03
N TRP A 537 -12.34 -9.52 -18.39
CA TRP A 537 -11.68 -10.70 -17.82
C TRP A 537 -10.90 -11.47 -18.89
N ALA A 538 -9.70 -11.93 -18.53
CA ALA A 538 -8.67 -12.47 -19.41
C ALA A 538 -8.35 -11.54 -20.60
N ALA A 539 -8.11 -10.25 -20.33
CA ALA A 539 -7.88 -9.21 -21.35
C ALA A 539 -6.78 -9.57 -22.37
N ILE A 540 -5.76 -10.31 -21.92
CA ILE A 540 -4.65 -10.80 -22.75
C ILE A 540 -5.10 -11.62 -23.97
N THR A 541 -6.29 -12.23 -23.92
CA THR A 541 -6.87 -13.00 -25.05
C THR A 541 -7.07 -12.17 -26.32
N ASN A 542 -7.11 -10.84 -26.19
CA ASN A 542 -7.24 -9.91 -27.31
C ASN A 542 -5.88 -9.55 -27.96
N SER A 543 -4.73 -9.92 -27.37
CA SER A 543 -3.40 -9.63 -27.92
C SER A 543 -3.00 -10.64 -29.00
N ILE A 544 -2.42 -10.14 -30.09
CA ILE A 544 -1.86 -10.97 -31.17
C ILE A 544 -0.51 -11.56 -30.74
N GLU A 545 0.28 -10.77 -30.02
CA GLU A 545 1.59 -11.13 -29.46
C GLU A 545 1.45 -12.30 -28.49
N ALA A 546 0.45 -12.25 -27.58
CA ALA A 546 0.18 -13.34 -26.66
C ALA A 546 -0.16 -14.64 -27.39
N LYS A 547 -0.96 -14.56 -28.47
CA LYS A 547 -1.30 -15.73 -29.31
C LYS A 547 -0.09 -16.31 -30.02
N LYS A 548 0.88 -15.49 -30.41
CA LYS A 548 2.14 -15.97 -31.00
C LYS A 548 3.02 -16.69 -29.98
N LEU A 549 3.00 -16.25 -28.72
CA LEU A 549 3.88 -16.76 -27.66
C LEU A 549 3.32 -17.96 -26.89
N ALA A 550 2.00 -18.02 -26.69
CA ALA A 550 1.33 -19.01 -25.85
C ALA A 550 -0.06 -19.37 -26.41
N LYS A 551 -0.12 -19.79 -27.68
CA LYS A 551 -1.38 -20.05 -28.41
C LYS A 551 -2.35 -20.93 -27.64
N ASP A 552 -1.91 -22.11 -27.19
CA ASP A 552 -2.79 -23.10 -26.57
C ASP A 552 -3.43 -22.56 -25.27
N HIS A 553 -2.64 -21.88 -24.45
CA HIS A 553 -3.11 -21.24 -23.22
C HIS A 553 -4.09 -20.10 -23.50
N VAL A 554 -3.81 -19.26 -24.50
CA VAL A 554 -4.67 -18.13 -24.87
C VAL A 554 -6.01 -18.63 -25.45
N ASP A 555 -5.99 -19.67 -26.28
CA ASP A 555 -7.21 -20.24 -26.86
C ASP A 555 -8.09 -20.88 -25.77
N ARG A 556 -7.49 -21.56 -24.78
CA ARG A 556 -8.19 -22.07 -23.60
C ARG A 556 -8.83 -20.96 -22.77
N LEU A 557 -8.10 -19.88 -22.49
CA LEU A 557 -8.66 -18.71 -21.78
C LEU A 557 -9.82 -18.07 -22.55
N ALA A 558 -9.71 -17.97 -23.87
CA ALA A 558 -10.79 -17.45 -24.71
C ALA A 558 -12.03 -18.36 -24.67
N ALA A 559 -11.86 -19.68 -24.65
CA ALA A 559 -12.93 -20.65 -24.51
C ALA A 559 -13.61 -20.54 -23.13
N TRP A 560 -12.82 -20.49 -22.06
CA TRP A 560 -13.29 -20.26 -20.69
C TRP A 560 -14.14 -18.98 -20.58
N ARG A 561 -13.61 -17.86 -21.08
CA ARG A 561 -14.29 -16.57 -21.11
C ARG A 561 -15.66 -16.65 -21.80
N LYS A 562 -15.73 -17.36 -22.94
CA LYS A 562 -16.98 -17.56 -23.68
C LYS A 562 -17.98 -18.42 -22.90
N GLY A 563 -17.52 -19.45 -22.18
CA GLY A 563 -18.37 -20.28 -21.33
C GLY A 563 -18.95 -19.52 -20.15
N LEU A 564 -18.18 -18.61 -19.56
CA LEU A 564 -18.58 -17.82 -18.40
C LEU A 564 -19.51 -16.63 -18.74
N PHE A 565 -19.32 -16.00 -19.91
CA PHE A 565 -20.04 -14.77 -20.29
C PHE A 565 -21.44 -15.08 -20.86
N GLN A 566 -22.25 -15.75 -20.04
CA GLN A 566 -23.63 -16.10 -20.34
C GLN A 566 -24.60 -15.20 -19.58
N ARG A 567 -25.80 -15.06 -20.14
CA ARG A 567 -26.87 -14.35 -19.45
C ARG A 567 -27.32 -15.18 -18.24
N PRO A 568 -27.41 -14.59 -17.03
CA PRO A 568 -27.97 -15.27 -15.87
C PRO A 568 -29.40 -15.76 -16.14
N THR A 569 -29.70 -16.98 -15.71
CA THR A 569 -31.07 -17.50 -15.75
C THR A 569 -31.95 -16.80 -14.71
N ARG A 570 -33.19 -16.44 -15.09
CA ARG A 570 -34.20 -15.81 -14.22
C ARG A 570 -35.54 -16.52 -14.35
N SER A 571 -36.24 -16.73 -13.24
CA SER A 571 -37.54 -17.40 -13.22
C SER A 571 -38.70 -16.40 -13.25
N THR A 572 -39.41 -16.30 -14.38
CA THR A 572 -40.60 -15.44 -14.50
C THR A 572 -41.90 -16.11 -14.04
N ALA A 573 -41.83 -17.31 -13.46
CA ALA A 573 -43.01 -18.12 -13.11
C ALA A 573 -43.94 -17.44 -12.10
N HIS A 574 -43.40 -16.56 -11.27
CA HIS A 574 -44.09 -15.79 -10.23
C HIS A 574 -44.82 -14.55 -10.78
N LEU A 575 -44.65 -14.21 -12.07
CA LEU A 575 -45.28 -13.06 -12.71
C LEU A 575 -46.43 -13.48 -13.64
N ASN A 576 -47.41 -12.60 -13.80
CA ASN A 576 -48.45 -12.65 -14.81
C ASN A 576 -47.91 -12.18 -16.17
N ALA A 577 -48.68 -12.37 -17.25
CA ALA A 577 -48.27 -11.96 -18.60
C ALA A 577 -48.12 -10.43 -18.78
N ASP A 578 -48.72 -9.64 -17.88
CA ASP A 578 -48.60 -8.18 -17.81
C ASP A 578 -47.47 -7.70 -16.88
N GLY A 579 -46.71 -8.62 -16.29
CA GLY A 579 -45.61 -8.32 -15.36
C GLY A 579 -46.03 -8.12 -13.89
N SER A 580 -47.33 -8.19 -13.57
CA SER A 580 -47.78 -8.11 -12.17
C SER A 580 -47.48 -9.42 -11.41
N PRO A 581 -47.15 -9.39 -10.11
CA PRO A 581 -46.88 -10.60 -9.35
C PRO A 581 -48.14 -11.45 -9.17
N LYS A 582 -48.04 -12.76 -9.39
CA LYS A 582 -49.10 -13.72 -9.08
C LYS A 582 -49.33 -13.74 -7.57
N ILE A 583 -50.58 -13.69 -7.15
CA ILE A 583 -50.93 -13.77 -5.72
C ILE A 583 -51.11 -15.24 -5.33
N ASP A 584 -50.41 -15.68 -4.29
CA ASP A 584 -50.62 -16.99 -3.69
C ASP A 584 -52.01 -17.00 -3.01
N ARG A 585 -52.89 -17.86 -3.52
CA ARG A 585 -54.28 -18.00 -3.06
C ARG A 585 -54.39 -18.42 -1.59
N ARG A 586 -53.33 -19.00 -0.99
CA ARG A 586 -53.34 -19.50 0.39
C ARG A 586 -52.88 -18.47 1.41
N THR A 587 -51.97 -17.57 1.03
CA THR A 587 -51.37 -16.57 1.93
C THR A 587 -51.84 -15.15 1.63
N GLY A 588 -52.45 -14.91 0.47
CA GLY A 588 -52.84 -13.58 0.01
C GLY A 588 -51.65 -12.68 -0.35
N GLN A 589 -50.43 -13.20 -0.34
CA GLN A 589 -49.20 -12.47 -0.64
C GLN A 589 -48.71 -12.73 -2.07
N PRO A 590 -47.91 -11.82 -2.65
CA PRO A 590 -47.19 -12.07 -3.90
C PRO A 590 -46.39 -13.38 -3.83
N GLN A 591 -46.49 -14.19 -4.89
CA GLN A 591 -45.71 -15.40 -5.03
C GLN A 591 -44.23 -15.02 -5.14
N LYS A 592 -43.39 -15.62 -4.28
CA LYS A 592 -41.95 -15.35 -4.28
C LYS A 592 -41.29 -15.90 -5.56
N GLU A 593 -40.33 -15.15 -6.11
CA GLU A 593 -39.50 -15.61 -7.22
C GLU A 593 -38.78 -16.91 -6.84
N ARG A 594 -38.76 -17.90 -7.76
CA ARG A 594 -38.04 -19.16 -7.53
C ARG A 594 -36.55 -18.94 -7.65
N ALA A 595 -35.77 -19.71 -6.87
CA ALA A 595 -34.32 -19.70 -6.94
C ALA A 595 -33.81 -19.89 -8.38
N SER A 596 -32.95 -18.97 -8.80
CA SER A 596 -32.29 -18.90 -10.11
C SER A 596 -30.94 -18.20 -9.96
N GLN A 597 -30.12 -18.18 -11.01
CA GLN A 597 -28.85 -17.46 -10.98
C GLN A 597 -29.06 -15.96 -10.69
N PHE A 598 -30.10 -15.37 -11.27
CA PHE A 598 -30.46 -13.98 -11.01
C PHE A 598 -30.81 -13.73 -9.54
N THR A 599 -31.65 -14.57 -8.92
CA THR A 599 -32.00 -14.36 -7.50
C THR A 599 -30.79 -14.55 -6.58
N ARG A 600 -29.89 -15.49 -6.89
CA ARG A 600 -28.63 -15.67 -6.14
C ARG A 600 -27.74 -14.41 -6.21
N LEU A 601 -27.64 -13.78 -7.38
CA LEU A 601 -26.92 -12.51 -7.59
C LEU A 601 -27.56 -11.35 -6.83
N HIS A 602 -28.88 -11.19 -6.94
CA HIS A 602 -29.62 -10.16 -6.21
C HIS A 602 -29.49 -10.33 -4.68
N ASP A 603 -29.66 -11.56 -4.18
CA ASP A 603 -29.50 -11.83 -2.74
C ASP A 603 -28.05 -11.60 -2.29
N ALA A 604 -27.06 -11.91 -3.13
CA ALA A 604 -25.66 -11.58 -2.86
C ALA A 604 -25.42 -10.06 -2.79
N ALA A 605 -26.08 -9.27 -3.64
CA ALA A 605 -26.01 -7.82 -3.59
C ALA A 605 -26.57 -7.24 -2.28
N ARG A 606 -27.75 -7.71 -1.83
CA ARG A 606 -28.32 -7.32 -0.53
C ARG A 606 -27.38 -7.65 0.64
N ARG A 607 -26.78 -8.84 0.62
CA ARG A 607 -25.82 -9.27 1.67
C ARG A 607 -24.52 -8.48 1.63
N ALA A 608 -24.04 -8.12 0.44
CA ALA A 608 -22.88 -7.24 0.30
C ALA A 608 -23.13 -5.88 0.95
N GLU A 609 -24.30 -5.28 0.75
CA GLU A 609 -24.69 -4.02 1.40
C GLU A 609 -24.74 -4.11 2.92
N PHE A 610 -25.26 -5.22 3.46
CA PHE A 610 -25.24 -5.48 4.89
C PHE A 610 -23.80 -5.56 5.44
N LEU A 611 -22.93 -6.34 4.79
CA LEU A 611 -21.51 -6.41 5.18
C LEU A 611 -20.83 -5.04 5.08
N TRP A 612 -21.18 -4.24 4.07
CA TRP A 612 -20.65 -2.89 3.92
C TRP A 612 -21.05 -1.99 5.09
N SER A 613 -22.29 -2.10 5.58
CA SER A 613 -22.74 -1.37 6.77
C SER A 613 -21.99 -1.80 8.04
N CYS A 614 -21.61 -3.08 8.16
CA CYS A 614 -20.75 -3.56 9.24
C CYS A 614 -19.35 -2.92 9.14
N VAL A 615 -18.77 -2.83 7.94
CA VAL A 615 -17.48 -2.17 7.71
C VAL A 615 -17.54 -0.70 8.10
N VAL A 616 -18.58 0.03 7.71
CA VAL A 616 -18.77 1.43 8.09
C VAL A 616 -18.84 1.57 9.60
N LYS A 617 -19.65 0.74 10.28
CA LYS A 617 -19.77 0.78 11.74
C LYS A 617 -18.45 0.47 12.44
N ARG A 618 -17.71 -0.53 11.95
CA ARG A 618 -16.38 -0.88 12.50
C ARG A 618 -15.40 0.27 12.32
N MET A 619 -15.33 0.88 11.14
CA MET A 619 -14.48 2.04 10.89
C MET A 619 -14.85 3.23 11.78
N GLU A 620 -16.14 3.51 11.98
CA GLU A 620 -16.62 4.56 12.90
C GLU A 620 -16.10 4.34 14.33
N LEU A 621 -16.27 3.14 14.87
CA LEU A 621 -15.81 2.79 16.22
C LEU A 621 -14.27 2.82 16.30
N SER A 622 -13.58 2.28 15.30
CA SER A 622 -12.12 2.30 15.21
C SER A 622 -11.57 3.73 15.20
N GLU A 623 -12.12 4.62 14.37
CA GLU A 623 -11.73 6.04 14.33
C GLU A 623 -11.96 6.75 15.67
N ARG A 624 -13.06 6.43 16.36
CA ARG A 624 -13.35 7.00 17.69
C ARG A 624 -12.35 6.52 18.75
N GLU A 625 -11.96 5.25 18.73
CA GLU A 625 -11.05 4.66 19.74
C GLU A 625 -9.57 5.01 19.53
N ILE A 626 -9.14 5.25 18.29
CA ILE A 626 -7.75 5.66 18.01
C ILE A 626 -7.53 7.16 18.08
N ALA A 627 -8.63 7.94 18.12
CA ALA A 627 -8.56 9.38 18.02
C ALA A 627 -7.67 9.99 19.11
N ARG A 628 -6.91 11.02 18.74
CA ARG A 628 -6.09 11.77 19.69
C ARG A 628 -6.75 13.07 20.09
N ARG A 629 -6.81 13.30 21.41
CA ARG A 629 -7.15 14.61 21.96
C ARG A 629 -6.04 15.60 21.61
N ILE A 630 -6.39 16.61 20.82
CA ILE A 630 -5.52 17.71 20.46
C ILE A 630 -6.25 18.99 20.85
N ASP A 631 -5.61 19.80 21.67
CA ASP A 631 -6.17 21.07 22.16
C ASP A 631 -6.01 22.14 21.07
N VAL A 632 -6.99 22.21 20.17
CA VAL A 632 -6.97 23.15 19.06
C VAL A 632 -7.35 24.55 19.56
N TRP A 633 -6.51 25.55 19.28
CA TRP A 633 -6.71 26.91 19.79
C TRP A 633 -8.11 27.44 19.54
N GLY A 634 -8.77 27.86 20.62
CA GLY A 634 -10.11 28.45 20.58
C GLY A 634 -11.22 27.48 20.23
N ALA A 635 -10.98 26.16 20.17
CA ALA A 635 -11.99 25.15 19.87
C ALA A 635 -12.40 24.43 21.17
N ASP A 636 -13.47 24.90 21.81
CA ASP A 636 -14.00 24.28 23.03
C ASP A 636 -14.95 23.14 22.66
N PRO A 637 -14.67 21.86 22.98
CA PRO A 637 -15.57 20.76 22.67
C PRO A 637 -16.92 20.82 23.39
N ALA A 638 -17.05 21.61 24.46
CA ALA A 638 -18.34 21.84 25.11
C ALA A 638 -19.27 22.69 24.23
N ASP A 639 -18.74 23.42 23.24
CA ASP A 639 -19.51 24.08 22.21
C ASP A 639 -20.02 23.02 21.19
N PRO A 640 -21.35 22.89 20.99
CA PRO A 640 -21.92 21.97 20.00
C PRO A 640 -21.34 22.11 18.59
N GLU A 641 -20.83 23.29 18.25
CA GLU A 641 -20.16 23.53 16.97
C GLU A 641 -18.84 22.77 16.83
N TYR A 642 -18.10 22.61 17.92
CA TYR A 642 -16.81 21.93 17.97
C TYR A 642 -16.94 20.50 18.50
N ALA A 643 -18.16 19.97 18.61
CA ALA A 643 -18.41 18.56 18.94
C ALA A 643 -17.79 17.57 17.93
N VAL A 644 -17.35 18.05 16.77
CA VAL A 644 -16.56 17.28 15.79
C VAL A 644 -15.18 16.87 16.33
N LEU A 645 -14.65 17.59 17.32
CA LEU A 645 -13.38 17.27 17.96
C LEU A 645 -13.48 15.91 18.66
N ARG A 646 -12.59 14.99 18.29
CA ARG A 646 -12.55 13.63 18.85
C ARG A 646 -11.77 13.61 20.17
N TRP A 647 -12.44 13.37 21.30
CA TRP A 647 -11.84 13.33 22.65
C TRP A 647 -12.14 11.99 23.35
N PRO A 648 -11.45 10.88 22.99
CA PRO A 648 -11.65 9.63 23.70
C PRO A 648 -11.03 9.68 25.10
N GLU A 649 -11.67 9.00 26.06
CA GLU A 649 -11.20 8.89 27.44
C GLU A 649 -9.95 7.97 27.55
N GLN A 650 -9.78 7.02 26.64
CA GLN A 650 -8.65 6.10 26.56
C GLN A 650 -8.31 5.79 25.10
N ALA A 651 -7.01 5.75 24.76
CA ALA A 651 -6.54 5.40 23.42
C ALA A 651 -6.10 3.92 23.36
N VAL A 652 -6.70 3.15 22.46
CA VAL A 652 -6.35 1.73 22.23
C VAL A 652 -5.05 1.64 21.40
N PRO A 653 -4.21 0.60 21.59
CA PRO A 653 -3.05 0.34 20.71
C PRO A 653 -3.48 0.24 19.24
N LYS A 654 -2.89 1.09 18.41
CA LYS A 654 -3.34 1.39 17.04
C LYS A 654 -3.11 0.23 16.08
N GLU A 655 -2.03 -0.51 16.28
CA GLU A 655 -1.64 -1.66 15.48
C GLU A 655 -2.66 -2.80 15.62
N LYS A 656 -3.21 -2.97 16.83
CA LYS A 656 -4.28 -3.95 17.09
C LYS A 656 -5.53 -3.59 16.29
N VAL A 657 -5.96 -2.32 16.33
CA VAL A 657 -7.16 -1.86 15.59
C VAL A 657 -6.97 -2.02 14.09
N TYR A 658 -5.79 -1.69 13.55
CA TYR A 658 -5.48 -1.88 12.14
C TYR A 658 -5.52 -3.36 11.74
N ALA A 659 -4.82 -4.21 12.48
CA ALA A 659 -4.76 -5.64 12.20
C ALA A 659 -6.16 -6.26 12.29
N GLU A 660 -6.97 -5.89 13.28
CA GLU A 660 -8.31 -6.41 13.42
C GLU A 660 -9.29 -5.90 12.35
N LEU A 661 -9.11 -4.67 11.84
CA LEU A 661 -9.96 -4.10 10.79
C LEU A 661 -9.57 -4.58 9.38
N PHE A 662 -8.28 -4.57 9.06
CA PHE A 662 -7.78 -4.83 7.70
C PHE A 662 -7.16 -6.19 7.52
N GLU A 663 -6.65 -6.83 8.57
CA GLU A 663 -5.85 -8.05 8.44
C GLU A 663 -6.59 -9.32 8.86
N ALA A 664 -7.41 -9.23 9.90
CA ALA A 664 -8.14 -10.35 10.47
C ALA A 664 -8.98 -11.08 9.42
N ALA A 665 -8.72 -12.38 9.29
CA ALA A 665 -9.42 -13.24 8.35
C ALA A 665 -10.91 -13.34 8.72
N GLY A 666 -11.77 -13.44 7.70
CA GLY A 666 -13.20 -13.66 7.90
C GLY A 666 -14.04 -12.43 8.29
N THR A 667 -13.43 -11.27 8.52
CA THR A 667 -14.16 -10.01 8.78
C THR A 667 -15.01 -9.58 7.57
N PRO A 668 -16.09 -8.80 7.78
CA PRO A 668 -16.89 -8.24 6.68
C PRO A 668 -16.05 -7.51 5.63
N TYR A 669 -15.04 -6.74 6.08
CA TYR A 669 -14.10 -6.04 5.20
C TYR A 669 -13.31 -7.02 4.34
N ARG A 670 -12.64 -8.02 4.93
CA ARG A 670 -11.84 -9.00 4.17
C ARG A 670 -12.69 -9.80 3.18
N ARG A 671 -13.94 -10.12 3.53
CA ARG A 671 -14.85 -10.86 2.65
C ARG A 671 -15.25 -10.04 1.42
N LEU A 672 -15.68 -8.80 1.61
CA LEU A 672 -15.98 -7.89 0.50
C LEU A 672 -14.74 -7.63 -0.34
N LYS A 673 -13.60 -7.34 0.31
CA LYS A 673 -12.33 -7.11 -0.38
C LYS A 673 -11.90 -8.31 -1.21
N THR A 674 -12.04 -9.53 -0.71
CA THR A 674 -11.70 -10.75 -1.47
C THR A 674 -12.54 -10.90 -2.73
N VAL A 675 -13.84 -10.62 -2.67
CA VAL A 675 -14.73 -10.66 -3.85
C VAL A 675 -14.33 -9.59 -4.87
N MET A 676 -14.06 -8.37 -4.41
CA MET A 676 -13.67 -7.25 -5.26
C MET A 676 -12.25 -7.43 -5.85
N ASP A 677 -11.31 -7.95 -5.08
CA ASP A 677 -9.95 -8.32 -5.51
C ASP A 677 -10.01 -9.42 -6.56
N ALA A 678 -10.86 -10.45 -6.36
CA ALA A 678 -11.09 -11.51 -7.35
C ALA A 678 -11.64 -10.95 -8.67
N TRP A 679 -12.62 -10.05 -8.58
CA TRP A 679 -13.19 -9.40 -9.77
C TRP A 679 -12.15 -8.60 -10.56
N CYS A 680 -11.24 -7.90 -9.88
CA CYS A 680 -10.12 -7.18 -10.49
C CYS A 680 -9.03 -8.12 -11.04
N ALA A 681 -8.62 -9.12 -10.28
CA ALA A 681 -7.56 -10.07 -10.62
C ALA A 681 -7.84 -10.80 -11.95
N LEU A 682 -9.10 -11.13 -12.23
CA LEU A 682 -9.47 -11.83 -13.47
C LEU A 682 -9.20 -11.01 -14.74
N TRP A 683 -9.00 -9.69 -14.66
CA TRP A 683 -8.51 -8.88 -15.80
C TRP A 683 -7.04 -9.15 -16.14
N PHE A 684 -6.25 -9.52 -15.14
CA PHE A 684 -4.79 -9.70 -15.19
C PHE A 684 -4.39 -11.18 -15.15
N TRP A 685 -5.29 -12.09 -15.54
CA TRP A 685 -5.06 -13.52 -15.39
C TRP A 685 -3.86 -14.03 -16.23
N PRO A 686 -2.87 -14.70 -15.62
CA PRO A 686 -1.73 -15.27 -16.35
C PRO A 686 -2.14 -16.38 -17.31
N THR A 687 -1.53 -16.40 -18.50
CA THR A 687 -1.87 -17.40 -19.53
C THR A 687 -1.56 -18.83 -19.10
N ASP A 688 -0.45 -19.02 -18.40
CA ASP A 688 0.03 -20.31 -17.89
C ASP A 688 -0.77 -20.86 -16.70
N ARG A 689 -1.67 -20.08 -16.09
CA ARG A 689 -2.51 -20.49 -14.96
C ARG A 689 -3.98 -20.74 -15.34
N VAL A 690 -4.27 -20.93 -16.63
CA VAL A 690 -5.64 -21.21 -17.12
C VAL A 690 -6.25 -22.50 -16.56
N GLY A 691 -5.42 -23.50 -16.24
CA GLY A 691 -5.86 -24.77 -15.64
C GLY A 691 -6.69 -24.58 -14.36
N LEU A 692 -6.33 -23.58 -13.54
CA LEU A 692 -7.04 -23.24 -12.31
C LEU A 692 -8.45 -22.70 -12.56
N LEU A 693 -8.70 -22.10 -13.73
CA LEU A 693 -10.03 -21.58 -14.08
C LEU A 693 -10.90 -22.66 -14.76
N ASP A 694 -10.35 -23.38 -15.73
CA ASP A 694 -11.12 -24.36 -16.52
C ASP A 694 -11.22 -25.75 -15.87
N GLY A 695 -10.63 -25.93 -14.69
CA GLY A 695 -10.72 -27.17 -13.90
C GLY A 695 -9.77 -28.29 -14.33
N THR A 696 -8.85 -28.01 -15.25
CA THR A 696 -7.88 -29.00 -15.74
C THR A 696 -6.55 -28.99 -14.99
N ASP A 697 -6.39 -28.10 -14.02
CA ASP A 697 -5.21 -28.10 -13.15
C ASP A 697 -5.07 -29.44 -12.41
N PRO A 698 -3.85 -30.01 -12.29
CA PRO A 698 -3.61 -31.25 -11.54
C PRO A 698 -4.14 -31.22 -10.11
N GLU A 699 -4.25 -30.03 -9.50
CA GLU A 699 -4.79 -29.88 -8.14
C GLU A 699 -6.25 -30.32 -8.00
N TYR A 700 -7.02 -30.30 -9.08
CA TYR A 700 -8.40 -30.81 -9.09
C TYR A 700 -8.49 -32.32 -9.30
N ALA A 701 -7.38 -32.97 -9.69
CA ALA A 701 -7.33 -34.40 -9.99
C ALA A 701 -7.09 -35.29 -8.76
N VAL A 702 -6.81 -34.70 -7.59
CA VAL A 702 -6.67 -35.46 -6.33
C VAL A 702 -8.07 -35.95 -5.92
N PRO A 703 -8.37 -37.25 -6.00
CA PRO A 703 -9.60 -37.77 -5.41
C PRO A 703 -9.47 -37.58 -3.91
N ALA A 704 -10.57 -37.20 -3.25
CA ALA A 704 -10.69 -37.41 -1.83
C ALA A 704 -10.37 -38.89 -1.55
N THR A 705 -9.20 -39.18 -0.99
CA THR A 705 -9.07 -40.37 -0.16
C THR A 705 -10.09 -40.17 0.94
N GLU A 706 -11.24 -40.84 0.79
CA GLU A 706 -12.08 -41.19 1.92
C GLU A 706 -11.15 -41.91 2.89
N VAL A 707 -10.63 -41.17 3.86
CA VAL A 707 -10.19 -41.77 5.11
C VAL A 707 -11.51 -42.25 5.73
N GLY A 708 -11.89 -43.48 5.37
CA GLY A 708 -13.04 -44.15 5.95
C GLY A 708 -12.90 -44.09 7.47
N LEU A 709 -14.04 -43.96 8.16
CA LEU A 709 -14.08 -43.98 9.62
C LEU A 709 -13.36 -45.20 10.22
N ASP A 710 -13.17 -46.27 9.44
CA ASP A 710 -12.43 -47.47 9.79
C ASP A 710 -10.90 -47.22 9.94
N THR A 711 -10.28 -46.36 9.14
CA THR A 711 -8.84 -46.02 9.28
C THR A 711 -8.57 -45.02 10.40
N LEU A 712 -9.54 -44.17 10.74
CA LEU A 712 -9.45 -43.33 11.94
C LEU A 712 -9.63 -44.15 13.24
N ALA A 713 -10.40 -45.24 13.20
CA ALA A 713 -10.55 -46.16 14.32
C ALA A 713 -9.29 -46.99 14.57
N GLU A 714 -8.59 -47.43 13.51
CA GLU A 714 -7.28 -48.11 13.64
C GLU A 714 -6.17 -47.18 14.15
N MET A 715 -6.22 -45.88 13.83
CA MET A 715 -5.22 -44.91 14.28
C MET A 715 -5.46 -44.35 15.70
N LEU A 716 -6.67 -44.47 16.25
CA LEU A 716 -7.06 -43.86 17.54
C LEU A 716 -7.47 -44.86 18.64
N GLY A 717 -7.42 -46.19 18.43
CA GLY A 717 -7.86 -47.11 19.48
C GLY A 717 -7.51 -48.58 19.29
N GLY A 718 -6.25 -48.96 19.47
CA GLY A 718 -5.86 -50.34 19.75
C GLY A 718 -5.63 -50.56 21.24
N THR A 719 -6.67 -50.99 21.99
CA THR A 719 -6.48 -51.56 23.34
C THR A 719 -6.69 -53.07 23.27
N GLY A 720 -5.61 -53.81 23.59
CA GLY A 720 -5.61 -55.20 24.08
C GLY A 720 -5.92 -56.31 23.07
N ASP A 721 -4.91 -57.11 22.71
CA ASP A 721 -4.74 -58.39 23.41
C ASP A 721 -3.38 -59.05 23.11
N VAL A 722 -2.82 -59.65 24.16
CA VAL A 722 -1.55 -60.37 24.20
C VAL A 722 -1.67 -61.69 23.43
N PRO A 723 -0.62 -62.11 22.70
CA PRO A 723 -0.27 -63.51 22.73
C PRO A 723 1.19 -63.75 23.11
N ALA A 724 1.37 -64.86 23.81
CA ALA A 724 2.60 -65.35 24.40
C ALA A 724 3.67 -65.74 23.35
N ASP A 725 4.92 -65.61 23.77
CA ASP A 725 6.11 -66.23 23.18
C ASP A 725 5.95 -67.78 23.12
N PRO A 726 6.51 -68.49 22.11
CA PRO A 726 7.94 -68.83 22.21
C PRO A 726 8.73 -69.00 20.88
N ALA A 727 9.97 -68.50 20.89
CA ALA A 727 11.23 -69.17 20.46
C ALA A 727 11.52 -69.38 18.93
N PRO A 728 12.78 -69.70 18.51
CA PRO A 728 13.56 -68.85 17.59
C PRO A 728 14.08 -69.54 16.30
N ALA A 729 14.70 -68.70 15.45
CA ALA A 729 15.65 -69.01 14.35
C ALA A 729 15.06 -69.60 13.04
N ASP A 730 15.31 -68.92 11.91
CA ASP A 730 16.33 -69.37 10.96
C ASP A 730 16.61 -68.30 9.88
N ASP A 731 17.81 -68.44 9.34
CA ASP A 731 18.63 -67.56 8.51
C ASP A 731 18.27 -67.65 7.00
N GLU A 732 19.04 -66.95 6.17
CA GLU A 732 19.06 -66.88 4.69
C GLU A 732 18.29 -65.67 4.11
N GLY A 733 18.90 -64.69 3.45
CA GLY A 733 20.11 -64.68 2.62
C GLY A 733 19.71 -64.33 1.18
N GLY A 734 19.98 -63.11 0.71
CA GLY A 734 19.69 -62.75 -0.68
C GLY A 734 19.89 -61.28 -1.03
N GLN A 735 20.98 -61.00 -1.73
CA GLN A 735 21.48 -59.69 -2.15
C GLN A 735 21.20 -59.46 -3.65
N GLN A 736 21.19 -58.19 -4.10
CA GLN A 736 21.12 -57.64 -5.49
C GLN A 736 19.76 -57.01 -5.86
N ALA A 737 19.65 -55.84 -6.51
CA ALA A 737 20.60 -54.87 -7.05
C ALA A 737 19.89 -53.50 -7.16
N ALA A 738 20.65 -52.41 -6.96
CA ALA A 738 20.17 -51.03 -7.09
C ALA A 738 20.41 -50.51 -8.52
N ALA A 739 19.39 -49.89 -9.10
CA ALA A 739 19.47 -48.98 -10.25
C ALA A 739 18.39 -47.89 -10.11
N ASP A 740 18.84 -46.65 -10.01
CA ASP A 740 18.21 -45.36 -10.33
C ASP A 740 16.70 -45.14 -10.05
N ALA A 741 16.42 -44.43 -8.96
CA ALA A 741 15.26 -43.54 -8.86
C ALA A 741 15.60 -42.34 -7.96
N GLN A 742 15.45 -41.14 -8.52
CA GLN A 742 15.53 -39.86 -7.82
C GLN A 742 14.43 -39.79 -6.74
N PRO A 743 14.71 -39.34 -5.50
CA PRO A 743 13.65 -39.12 -4.53
C PRO A 743 12.92 -37.82 -4.86
N ALA A 744 11.62 -37.94 -5.11
CA ALA A 744 10.70 -36.82 -5.09
C ALA A 744 10.62 -36.27 -3.65
N VAL A 745 10.96 -34.99 -3.49
CA VAL A 745 10.83 -34.25 -2.24
C VAL A 745 9.34 -34.09 -1.95
N ALA A 746 8.86 -34.74 -0.89
CA ALA A 746 7.53 -34.53 -0.34
C ALA A 746 7.49 -33.17 0.38
N PRO A 747 6.38 -32.40 0.28
CA PRO A 747 6.23 -31.16 1.03
C PRO A 747 6.02 -31.46 2.52
N THR A 748 6.93 -30.95 3.34
CA THR A 748 6.86 -30.94 4.81
C THR A 748 5.69 -30.06 5.25
N PHE A 749 4.66 -30.66 5.87
CA PHE A 749 3.59 -29.89 6.50
C PHE A 749 4.06 -29.36 7.86
N PHE A 750 3.88 -28.05 8.06
CA PHE A 750 4.01 -27.40 9.37
C PHE A 750 3.07 -28.07 10.36
N ARG A 751 3.64 -28.68 11.40
CA ARG A 751 2.92 -29.21 12.55
C ARG A 751 2.68 -28.06 13.52
N ALA A 752 1.41 -27.73 13.79
CA ALA A 752 1.06 -26.80 14.85
C ALA A 752 1.49 -27.41 16.19
N MET A 753 2.56 -26.88 16.78
CA MET A 753 2.94 -27.18 18.16
C MET A 753 2.00 -26.45 19.11
N THR A 754 1.17 -27.19 19.85
CA THR A 754 0.45 -26.69 21.01
C THR A 754 1.42 -26.58 22.19
N LEU A 755 1.86 -25.36 22.49
CA LEU A 755 2.61 -25.02 23.70
C LEU A 755 1.64 -24.91 24.88
N PHE A 756 1.39 -26.02 25.61
CA PHE A 756 1.13 -26.12 27.07
C PHE A 756 0.82 -27.61 27.40
N PRO A 757 1.63 -28.30 28.23
CA PRO A 757 1.26 -29.62 28.71
C PRO A 757 0.29 -29.46 29.89
N VAL A 758 -0.94 -29.94 29.73
CA VAL A 758 -1.82 -30.21 30.88
C VAL A 758 -1.74 -31.71 31.13
N ASP A 759 -0.97 -32.05 32.16
CA ASP A 759 -0.91 -33.38 32.74
C ASP A 759 -2.31 -33.85 33.14
N GLY A 760 -2.56 -35.13 32.90
CA GLY A 760 -3.88 -35.73 32.90
C GLY A 760 -4.57 -35.84 34.26
N GLU A 761 -5.89 -35.99 34.20
CA GLU A 761 -6.56 -37.19 34.69
C GLU A 761 -7.93 -37.28 34.04
N GLN A 762 -8.11 -38.35 33.27
CA GLN A 762 -9.33 -38.71 32.59
C GLN A 762 -10.17 -39.53 33.57
N MET A 763 -11.35 -39.05 33.95
CA MET A 763 -12.39 -39.88 34.56
C MET A 763 -13.66 -39.85 33.73
N SER A 764 -14.25 -41.05 33.65
CA SER A 764 -15.18 -41.56 32.66
C SER A 764 -16.57 -40.93 32.65
N LEU A 765 -17.21 -41.06 31.49
CA LEU A 765 -18.66 -40.96 31.33
C LEU A 765 -19.41 -41.86 32.31
N ASP A 766 -20.53 -41.37 32.83
CA ASP A 766 -21.80 -42.10 32.81
C ASP A 766 -23.00 -41.15 32.96
N GLU A 767 -24.04 -41.45 32.20
CA GLU A 767 -25.37 -40.81 32.20
C GLU A 767 -26.11 -41.12 33.51
N ALA A 768 -26.74 -40.12 34.14
CA ALA A 768 -28.03 -40.25 34.85
C ALA A 768 -28.53 -38.91 35.43
N ASP A 769 -29.72 -38.53 34.98
CA ASP A 769 -30.81 -37.80 35.65
C ASP A 769 -30.58 -37.03 36.96
N TRP A 770 -31.00 -35.76 36.94
CA TRP A 770 -31.72 -35.15 38.06
C TRP A 770 -32.42 -33.83 37.64
N GLU A 771 -33.74 -33.91 37.46
CA GLU A 771 -34.64 -32.79 37.73
C GLU A 771 -34.61 -32.47 39.23
N ALA A 772 -34.50 -31.19 39.60
CA ALA A 772 -35.44 -30.45 40.48
C ALA A 772 -34.77 -29.41 41.40
N ALA A 773 -35.55 -28.37 41.69
CA ALA A 773 -35.45 -27.44 42.83
C ALA A 773 -34.32 -26.38 42.82
N ALA A 774 -34.64 -25.17 42.36
CA ALA A 774 -35.18 -24.14 43.27
C ALA A 774 -35.67 -22.91 42.49
N ALA A 775 -36.93 -22.55 42.72
CA ALA A 775 -37.66 -21.43 42.14
C ALA A 775 -37.69 -20.24 43.10
N THR A 776 -37.69 -19.01 42.55
CA THR A 776 -38.54 -17.82 42.86
C THR A 776 -37.86 -16.58 42.25
N SER A 777 -38.48 -15.64 41.52
CA SER A 777 -39.84 -15.07 41.60
C SER A 777 -40.43 -14.66 40.24
N ALA A 778 -41.77 -14.63 40.21
CA ALA A 778 -42.71 -14.39 39.11
C ALA A 778 -42.65 -13.07 38.32
N ALA A 779 -42.89 -13.17 36.99
CA ALA A 779 -43.70 -12.22 36.20
C ALA A 779 -44.26 -12.92 34.92
N THR A 780 -45.59 -12.84 34.75
CA THR A 780 -46.51 -13.00 33.57
C THR A 780 -46.17 -13.87 32.33
N PRO A 781 -47.16 -14.57 31.72
CA PRO A 781 -46.90 -15.60 30.72
C PRO A 781 -46.78 -15.03 29.29
N GLU A 782 -45.56 -15.01 28.74
CA GLU A 782 -45.33 -14.90 27.30
C GLU A 782 -45.11 -16.27 26.65
N ALA A 783 -45.64 -16.42 25.45
CA ALA A 783 -45.70 -17.67 24.70
C ALA A 783 -44.31 -18.25 24.40
N LYS A 784 -44.15 -19.57 24.60
CA LYS A 784 -42.92 -20.32 24.24
C LYS A 784 -42.52 -20.03 22.78
N PRO A 785 -41.25 -19.67 22.50
CA PRO A 785 -40.77 -19.55 21.13
C PRO A 785 -40.71 -20.96 20.53
N ARG A 786 -41.35 -21.09 19.38
CA ARG A 786 -41.35 -22.31 18.57
C ARG A 786 -39.92 -22.56 18.12
N LYS A 787 -39.29 -23.68 18.53
CA LYS A 787 -37.96 -24.09 18.04
C LYS A 787 -37.99 -24.12 16.51
N THR A 788 -37.32 -23.16 15.87
CA THR A 788 -37.09 -23.14 14.43
C THR A 788 -36.18 -24.31 14.06
N PRO A 789 -36.50 -25.10 13.01
CA PRO A 789 -35.62 -26.16 12.57
C PRO A 789 -34.32 -25.56 12.06
N LYS A 790 -33.15 -26.07 12.51
CA LYS A 790 -31.87 -25.76 11.84
C LYS A 790 -32.00 -26.15 10.37
N PRO A 791 -31.73 -25.24 9.41
CA PRO A 791 -31.81 -25.57 7.99
C PRO A 791 -30.77 -26.66 7.68
N LYS A 792 -31.20 -27.76 7.04
CA LYS A 792 -30.27 -28.74 6.45
C LYS A 792 -29.47 -28.02 5.39
N GLN A 793 -28.20 -27.72 5.68
CA GLN A 793 -27.30 -27.17 4.67
C GLN A 793 -27.07 -28.25 3.59
N PRO A 794 -27.22 -27.92 2.29
CA PRO A 794 -26.89 -28.84 1.21
C PRO A 794 -25.39 -29.17 1.25
N ALA A 795 -25.03 -30.39 0.85
CA ALA A 795 -23.63 -30.81 0.77
C ALA A 795 -22.86 -29.88 -0.18
N ARG A 796 -21.88 -29.14 0.37
CA ARG A 796 -21.05 -28.20 -0.41
C ARG A 796 -19.97 -28.97 -1.14
N ARG A 797 -19.69 -28.58 -2.39
CA ARG A 797 -18.52 -29.10 -3.13
C ARG A 797 -17.24 -28.67 -2.41
N PRO A 798 -16.31 -29.62 -2.12
CA PRO A 798 -15.12 -29.33 -1.33
C PRO A 798 -14.09 -28.49 -2.08
N VAL A 799 -14.00 -28.65 -3.41
CA VAL A 799 -13.10 -27.89 -4.28
C VAL A 799 -13.86 -27.47 -5.55
N ILE A 800 -13.74 -26.19 -5.93
CA ILE A 800 -14.54 -25.57 -7.00
C ILE A 800 -13.62 -24.79 -7.96
N PRO A 801 -13.45 -25.25 -9.23
CA PRO A 801 -12.88 -24.43 -10.30
C PRO A 801 -13.87 -23.34 -10.75
N LEU A 802 -13.41 -22.31 -11.45
CA LEU A 802 -14.25 -21.22 -11.95
C LEU A 802 -14.75 -21.49 -13.39
N THR A 803 -15.42 -22.61 -13.67
CA THR A 803 -15.75 -22.99 -15.05
C THR A 803 -16.98 -22.28 -15.62
N ASN A 804 -17.91 -21.89 -14.77
CA ASN A 804 -19.20 -21.32 -15.16
C ASN A 804 -19.76 -20.34 -14.10
N LEU A 805 -20.91 -19.74 -14.38
CA LEU A 805 -21.52 -18.74 -13.50
C LEU A 805 -21.98 -19.34 -12.15
N ASP A 806 -22.37 -20.61 -12.09
CA ASP A 806 -22.75 -21.24 -10.82
C ASP A 806 -21.53 -21.43 -9.91
N ASP A 807 -20.35 -21.71 -10.46
CA ASP A 807 -19.09 -21.73 -9.69
C ASP A 807 -18.76 -20.35 -9.10
N TRP A 808 -18.97 -19.28 -9.88
CA TRP A 808 -18.82 -17.90 -9.40
C TRP A 808 -19.83 -17.58 -8.28
N LEU A 809 -21.08 -18.03 -8.43
CA LEU A 809 -22.11 -17.84 -7.40
C LEU A 809 -21.82 -18.64 -6.13
N ASP A 810 -21.27 -19.85 -6.24
CA ASP A 810 -20.82 -20.63 -5.10
C ASP A 810 -19.70 -19.90 -4.33
N PHE A 811 -18.78 -19.23 -5.04
CA PHE A 811 -17.78 -18.34 -4.45
C PHE A 811 -18.43 -17.12 -3.76
N LEU A 812 -19.37 -16.44 -4.42
CA LEU A 812 -20.07 -15.30 -3.82
C LEU A 812 -20.83 -15.71 -2.54
N GLU A 813 -21.49 -16.86 -2.53
CA GLU A 813 -22.22 -17.35 -1.36
C GLU A 813 -21.29 -17.84 -0.24
N ALA A 814 -20.12 -18.38 -0.58
CA ALA A 814 -19.09 -18.70 0.41
C ALA A 814 -18.56 -17.44 1.11
N MET A 815 -18.39 -16.35 0.36
CA MET A 815 -17.83 -15.10 0.88
C MET A 815 -18.87 -14.19 1.53
N LEU A 816 -20.04 -14.02 0.93
CA LEU A 816 -21.08 -13.06 1.32
C LEU A 816 -22.26 -13.71 2.05
N GLY A 817 -22.30 -15.04 2.11
CA GLY A 817 -23.33 -15.83 2.77
C GLY A 817 -24.35 -16.42 1.81
N ALA A 818 -25.08 -17.43 2.28
CA ALA A 818 -26.19 -18.11 1.61
C ALA A 818 -27.56 -17.74 2.22
N ALA A 819 -27.59 -17.09 3.38
CA ALA A 819 -28.80 -16.63 4.08
C ALA A 819 -28.67 -15.18 4.55
N ASP A 820 -29.80 -14.49 4.67
CA ASP A 820 -29.86 -13.16 5.28
C ASP A 820 -29.78 -13.24 6.81
N VAL A 821 -29.35 -12.14 7.42
CA VAL A 821 -29.39 -11.95 8.87
C VAL A 821 -30.86 -11.76 9.32
N PRO A 822 -31.27 -12.24 10.51
CA PRO A 822 -32.63 -12.05 10.99
C PRO A 822 -33.10 -10.59 11.02
N ASP A 823 -34.38 -10.39 10.68
CA ASP A 823 -35.05 -9.09 10.72
C ASP A 823 -34.93 -8.45 12.12
N GLY A 824 -34.58 -7.17 12.18
CA GLY A 824 -34.39 -6.42 13.43
C GLY A 824 -32.97 -6.38 13.97
N THR A 825 -31.99 -6.92 13.24
CA THR A 825 -30.57 -6.74 13.59
C THR A 825 -30.14 -5.29 13.33
N LEU A 826 -30.09 -4.49 14.40
CA LEU A 826 -29.62 -3.11 14.37
C LEU A 826 -28.14 -3.08 14.74
N LEU A 827 -27.29 -2.55 13.84
CA LEU A 827 -25.86 -2.34 14.11
C LEU A 827 -25.64 -1.19 15.11
N ASP A 828 -26.57 -0.24 15.19
CA ASP A 828 -26.50 0.92 16.08
C ASP A 828 -26.54 0.56 17.58
N LYS A 829 -26.85 -0.69 17.93
CA LYS A 829 -26.83 -1.16 19.32
C LYS A 829 -25.43 -1.52 19.82
N TYR A 830 -24.44 -1.59 18.94
CA TYR A 830 -23.06 -1.92 19.29
C TYR A 830 -22.26 -0.62 19.41
N ASP A 831 -21.83 -0.32 20.63
CA ASP A 831 -21.18 0.94 20.98
C ASP A 831 -19.67 0.79 21.20
N ASP A 832 -19.08 -0.40 21.03
CA ASP A 832 -17.64 -0.68 21.21
C ASP A 832 -17.17 -1.82 20.28
N LEU A 833 -15.85 -1.89 20.05
CA LEU A 833 -15.24 -2.86 19.14
C LEU A 833 -15.36 -4.31 19.61
N ASP A 834 -15.34 -4.59 20.91
CA ASP A 834 -15.35 -5.96 21.44
C ASP A 834 -16.73 -6.62 21.21
N ASN A 835 -17.82 -5.90 21.52
CA ASN A 835 -19.18 -6.37 21.26
C ASN A 835 -19.47 -6.50 19.76
N LEU A 836 -18.94 -5.61 18.93
CA LEU A 836 -19.06 -5.72 17.48
C LEU A 836 -18.32 -6.95 16.95
N LYS A 837 -17.13 -7.25 17.48
CA LYS A 837 -16.33 -8.42 17.10
C LYS A 837 -17.05 -9.72 17.39
N GLU A 838 -17.65 -9.86 18.59
CA GLU A 838 -18.45 -11.05 18.93
C GLU A 838 -19.63 -11.25 17.96
N PHE A 839 -20.27 -10.16 17.55
CA PHE A 839 -21.32 -10.21 16.53
C PHE A 839 -20.79 -10.67 15.16
N GLU A 840 -19.67 -10.11 14.69
CA GLU A 840 -19.05 -10.46 13.42
C GLU A 840 -18.60 -11.92 13.36
N ASP A 841 -18.05 -12.46 14.45
CA ASP A 841 -17.65 -13.87 14.53
C ASP A 841 -18.87 -14.81 14.38
N ASN A 842 -20.00 -14.43 14.97
CA ASN A 842 -21.25 -15.18 14.85
C ASN A 842 -21.94 -14.99 13.48
N LEU A 843 -21.62 -13.91 12.76
CA LEU A 843 -22.22 -13.60 11.46
C LEU A 843 -21.94 -14.70 10.42
N VAL A 844 -20.74 -15.29 10.49
CA VAL A 844 -20.32 -16.37 9.58
C VAL A 844 -21.27 -17.57 9.68
N LEU A 845 -21.68 -17.93 10.90
CA LEU A 845 -22.64 -18.99 11.13
C LEU A 845 -24.06 -18.59 10.69
N PHE A 846 -24.50 -17.36 11.01
CA PHE A 846 -25.86 -16.91 10.69
C PHE A 846 -26.13 -16.82 9.18
N MET A 847 -25.18 -16.27 8.44
CA MET A 847 -25.31 -16.11 6.99
C MET A 847 -24.89 -17.37 6.23
N GLY A 848 -24.35 -18.38 6.91
CA GLY A 848 -23.87 -19.61 6.29
C GLY A 848 -22.67 -19.39 5.38
N MET A 849 -21.77 -18.49 5.76
CA MET A 849 -20.50 -18.25 5.07
C MET A 849 -19.50 -19.38 5.34
N ASP A 850 -18.41 -19.46 4.58
CA ASP A 850 -17.33 -20.43 4.87
C ASP A 850 -16.47 -19.96 6.05
N ASN A 851 -16.24 -20.85 7.03
CA ASN A 851 -15.39 -20.60 8.21
C ASN A 851 -13.91 -20.88 7.97
N ALA A 852 -13.58 -21.68 6.96
CA ALA A 852 -12.22 -22.10 6.63
C ALA A 852 -11.55 -21.13 5.64
N ASP A 853 -10.25 -21.32 5.41
CA ASP A 853 -9.52 -20.62 4.35
C ASP A 853 -10.21 -20.82 3.00
N PRO A 854 -10.70 -19.74 2.35
CA PRO A 854 -11.39 -19.85 1.07
C PRO A 854 -10.48 -20.40 -0.04
N GLU A 855 -9.16 -20.29 0.07
CA GLU A 855 -8.22 -20.81 -0.92
C GLU A 855 -8.26 -22.35 -1.01
N ALA A 856 -8.62 -23.04 0.07
CA ALA A 856 -8.75 -24.50 0.07
C ALA A 856 -9.93 -24.97 -0.81
N ARG A 857 -11.04 -24.22 -0.79
CA ARG A 857 -12.24 -24.52 -1.60
C ARG A 857 -12.15 -23.94 -3.00
N PHE A 858 -11.46 -22.81 -3.17
CA PHE A 858 -11.28 -22.11 -4.42
C PHE A 858 -9.78 -21.92 -4.72
N PRO A 859 -9.07 -22.96 -5.21
CA PRO A 859 -7.62 -22.92 -5.48
C PRO A 859 -7.14 -21.72 -6.31
N TRP A 860 -7.98 -21.26 -7.24
CA TRP A 860 -7.72 -20.09 -8.08
C TRP A 860 -7.57 -18.77 -7.30
N LEU A 861 -8.03 -18.70 -6.04
CA LEU A 861 -7.82 -17.55 -5.16
C LEU A 861 -6.35 -17.33 -4.78
N ARG A 862 -5.48 -18.36 -4.85
CA ARG A 862 -4.03 -18.16 -4.67
C ARG A 862 -3.44 -17.23 -5.73
N VAL A 863 -3.89 -17.36 -6.98
CA VAL A 863 -3.50 -16.45 -8.07
C VAL A 863 -4.11 -15.07 -7.86
N VAL A 864 -5.34 -14.98 -7.34
CA VAL A 864 -5.96 -13.70 -6.96
C VAL A 864 -5.11 -12.98 -5.91
N ARG A 865 -4.64 -13.69 -4.88
CA ARG A 865 -3.76 -13.14 -3.85
C ARG A 865 -2.44 -12.64 -4.44
N GLU A 866 -1.78 -13.44 -5.28
CA GLU A 866 -0.55 -13.05 -6.00
C GLU A 866 -0.76 -11.77 -6.82
N LEU A 867 -1.86 -11.68 -7.57
CA LEU A 867 -2.19 -10.53 -8.40
C LEU A 867 -2.59 -9.30 -7.58
N ARG A 868 -3.31 -9.50 -6.46
CA ARG A 868 -3.64 -8.44 -5.51
C ARG A 868 -2.36 -7.84 -4.93
N ASP A 869 -1.39 -8.66 -4.52
CA ASP A 869 -0.16 -8.16 -3.91
C ASP A 869 0.73 -7.44 -4.94
N LYS A 870 0.70 -7.90 -6.20
CA LYS A 870 1.40 -7.27 -7.33
C LYS A 870 0.77 -5.95 -7.77
N HIS A 871 -0.54 -5.90 -7.96
CA HIS A 871 -1.26 -4.75 -8.53
C HIS A 871 -1.85 -3.82 -7.47
N ALA A 872 -1.90 -4.25 -6.20
CA ALA A 872 -2.41 -3.53 -5.05
C ALA A 872 -3.80 -2.93 -5.26
N PHE A 873 -4.80 -3.72 -5.66
CA PHE A 873 -6.15 -3.19 -5.96
C PHE A 873 -6.74 -2.39 -4.78
N LEU A 874 -7.25 -1.19 -5.06
CA LEU A 874 -7.88 -0.30 -4.10
C LEU A 874 -9.36 -0.09 -4.45
N HIS A 875 -10.23 -0.29 -3.48
CA HIS A 875 -11.68 -0.16 -3.59
C HIS A 875 -12.13 1.05 -2.77
N TRP A 876 -12.16 2.23 -3.38
CA TRP A 876 -12.39 3.51 -2.69
C TRP A 876 -13.57 3.50 -1.71
N GLU A 877 -14.74 3.05 -2.16
CA GLU A 877 -15.95 3.03 -1.33
C GLU A 877 -15.91 1.98 -0.19
N LEU A 878 -14.96 1.04 -0.22
CA LEU A 878 -14.72 0.03 0.82
C LEU A 878 -13.57 0.45 1.76
N ASP A 879 -12.42 0.84 1.18
CA ASP A 879 -11.20 1.19 1.91
C ASP A 879 -11.33 2.51 2.69
N PHE A 880 -12.20 3.42 2.22
CA PHE A 880 -12.56 4.66 2.91
C PHE A 880 -14.08 4.76 3.16
N ALA A 881 -14.73 3.61 3.44
CA ALA A 881 -16.19 3.52 3.53
C ALA A 881 -16.81 4.58 4.47
N LEU A 882 -16.16 4.89 5.59
CA LEU A 882 -16.64 5.92 6.53
C LEU A 882 -16.73 7.31 5.88
N VAL A 883 -15.73 7.74 5.11
CA VAL A 883 -15.73 9.05 4.42
C VAL A 883 -16.91 9.15 3.45
N PHE A 884 -17.16 8.09 2.68
CA PHE A 884 -18.27 8.04 1.73
C PHE A 884 -19.63 7.94 2.43
N ALA A 885 -19.73 7.27 3.57
CA ALA A 885 -20.96 7.15 4.34
C ALA A 885 -21.34 8.46 5.06
N GLU A 886 -20.38 9.14 5.67
CA GLU A 886 -20.59 10.40 6.41
C GLU A 886 -20.77 11.61 5.47
N ASN A 887 -19.84 11.77 4.51
CA ASN A 887 -19.71 13.01 3.72
C ASN A 887 -20.05 12.84 2.23
N GLY A 888 -20.25 11.60 1.76
CA GLY A 888 -20.46 11.32 0.34
C GLY A 888 -19.19 11.43 -0.52
N GLY A 889 -18.02 11.62 0.09
CA GLY A 889 -16.74 11.79 -0.58
C GLY A 889 -15.82 12.77 0.15
N PHE A 890 -14.76 13.20 -0.54
CA PHE A 890 -13.76 14.15 -0.05
C PHE A 890 -14.14 15.60 -0.40
N ASP A 891 -13.90 16.51 0.52
CA ASP A 891 -14.15 17.95 0.37
C ASP A 891 -13.03 18.66 -0.40
N LEU A 892 -11.80 18.16 -0.33
CA LEU A 892 -10.68 18.65 -1.12
C LEU A 892 -9.88 17.46 -1.65
N GLN A 893 -9.65 17.43 -2.96
CA GLN A 893 -8.70 16.50 -3.57
C GLN A 893 -7.64 17.28 -4.32
N VAL A 894 -6.38 17.06 -3.97
CA VAL A 894 -5.23 17.72 -4.59
C VAL A 894 -4.17 16.71 -5.00
N GLY A 895 -3.40 16.99 -6.05
CA GLY A 895 -2.27 16.14 -6.41
C GLY A 895 -1.73 16.34 -7.81
N ASN A 896 -0.63 15.65 -8.08
CA ASN A 896 -0.02 15.52 -9.39
C ASN A 896 -0.12 14.04 -9.85
N PRO A 897 -1.16 13.65 -10.59
CA PRO A 897 -1.26 12.29 -11.10
C PRO A 897 -0.10 11.95 -12.06
N PRO A 898 0.24 10.66 -12.21
CA PRO A 898 1.23 10.21 -13.19
C PRO A 898 0.78 10.47 -14.63
N TRP A 899 1.72 10.92 -15.48
CA TRP A 899 1.48 11.23 -16.90
C TRP A 899 1.88 10.07 -17.83
N VAL A 900 1.58 8.84 -17.39
CA VAL A 900 1.96 7.62 -18.10
C VAL A 900 0.83 7.21 -19.04
N ARG A 901 1.21 6.76 -20.23
CA ARG A 901 0.30 6.16 -21.21
C ARG A 901 0.57 4.65 -21.29
N PRO A 902 -0.27 3.81 -20.65
CA PRO A 902 -0.12 2.37 -20.75
C PRO A 902 -0.17 1.92 -22.21
N ARG A 903 0.98 1.48 -22.73
CA ARG A 903 1.13 0.97 -24.09
C ARG A 903 2.10 -0.20 -24.08
N TRP A 904 1.90 -1.13 -25.01
CA TRP A 904 2.86 -2.20 -25.22
C TRP A 904 4.08 -1.64 -25.92
N ASP A 905 5.22 -1.63 -25.23
CA ASP A 905 6.52 -1.30 -25.78
C ASP A 905 7.41 -2.54 -25.67
N GLU A 906 7.51 -3.30 -26.77
CA GLU A 906 8.21 -4.58 -26.76
C GLU A 906 9.72 -4.40 -26.58
N ASP A 907 10.30 -3.35 -27.15
CA ASP A 907 11.75 -3.12 -27.14
C ASP A 907 12.25 -2.87 -25.73
N ALA A 908 11.58 -1.96 -25.00
CA ALA A 908 11.86 -1.69 -23.60
C ALA A 908 11.70 -2.94 -22.71
N VAL A 909 10.75 -3.84 -23.03
CA VAL A 909 10.57 -5.11 -22.28
C VAL A 909 11.73 -6.07 -22.55
N LEU A 910 12.15 -6.20 -23.81
CA LEU A 910 13.24 -7.09 -24.20
C LEU A 910 14.60 -6.57 -23.71
N ALA A 911 14.77 -5.25 -23.63
CA ALA A 911 15.98 -4.57 -23.18
C ALA A 911 16.42 -4.95 -21.76
N GLU A 912 15.50 -5.35 -20.89
CA GLU A 912 15.82 -5.86 -19.54
C GLU A 912 16.68 -7.14 -19.56
N TYR A 913 16.67 -7.89 -20.67
CA TYR A 913 17.54 -9.05 -20.86
C TYR A 913 18.58 -8.85 -21.97
N GLU A 914 18.32 -7.94 -22.91
CA GLU A 914 19.18 -7.67 -24.06
C GLU A 914 19.16 -6.17 -24.41
N PRO A 915 20.03 -5.34 -23.80
CA PRO A 915 20.01 -3.88 -23.93
C PRO A 915 20.12 -3.36 -25.37
N TRP A 916 20.59 -4.19 -26.30
CA TRP A 916 20.66 -3.88 -27.72
C TRP A 916 19.33 -3.36 -28.31
N PHE A 917 18.18 -3.80 -27.80
CA PHE A 917 16.87 -3.35 -28.30
C PHE A 917 16.60 -1.84 -28.07
N GLU A 918 17.26 -1.20 -27.11
CA GLU A 918 17.14 0.25 -26.82
C GLU A 918 18.39 1.04 -27.24
N LEU A 919 19.56 0.42 -27.23
CA LEU A 919 20.84 1.09 -27.53
C LEU A 919 21.16 1.16 -29.02
N GLU A 920 20.63 0.26 -29.85
CA GLU A 920 20.86 0.27 -31.29
C GLU A 920 20.00 1.33 -31.99
N GLU A 921 20.63 2.34 -32.60
CA GLU A 921 19.89 3.44 -33.25
C GLU A 921 19.23 3.03 -34.58
N LYS A 922 19.79 2.05 -35.31
CA LYS A 922 19.34 1.68 -36.67
C LYS A 922 19.30 0.17 -36.91
N PRO A 923 18.53 -0.61 -36.13
CA PRO A 923 18.41 -2.05 -36.34
C PRO A 923 17.65 -2.36 -37.63
N THR A 924 18.11 -3.37 -38.39
CA THR A 924 17.28 -3.95 -39.47
C THR A 924 16.19 -4.82 -38.87
N GLN A 925 15.03 -4.91 -39.53
CA GLN A 925 13.90 -5.71 -39.02
C GLN A 925 14.25 -7.20 -38.92
N GLU A 926 15.03 -7.73 -39.88
CA GLU A 926 15.48 -9.12 -39.88
C GLU A 926 16.35 -9.45 -38.66
N GLU A 927 17.29 -8.57 -38.32
CA GLU A 927 18.16 -8.76 -37.16
C GLU A 927 17.37 -8.67 -35.85
N LYS A 928 16.44 -7.71 -35.79
CA LYS A 928 15.53 -7.54 -34.65
C LYS A 928 14.69 -8.80 -34.42
N ASP A 929 14.12 -9.36 -35.48
CA ASP A 929 13.30 -10.57 -35.42
C ASP A 929 14.13 -11.80 -35.00
N ARG A 930 15.36 -11.92 -35.52
CA ARG A 930 16.30 -13.00 -35.15
C ARG A 930 16.65 -12.94 -33.66
N ARG A 931 17.12 -11.80 -33.15
CA ARG A 931 17.47 -11.61 -31.73
C ARG A 931 16.26 -11.82 -30.82
N ARG A 932 15.09 -11.34 -31.25
CA ARG A 932 13.83 -11.54 -30.54
C ARG A 932 13.51 -13.03 -30.40
N GLN A 933 13.64 -13.82 -31.47
CA GLN A 933 13.43 -15.27 -31.41
C GLN A 933 14.44 -15.98 -30.50
N GLU A 934 15.72 -15.63 -30.60
CA GLU A 934 16.78 -16.19 -29.75
C GLU A 934 16.55 -15.89 -28.26
N LEU A 935 16.13 -14.67 -27.94
CA LEU A 935 15.83 -14.26 -26.56
C LEU A 935 14.58 -14.98 -26.04
N LEU A 936 13.51 -15.01 -26.81
CA LEU A 936 12.23 -15.63 -26.42
C LEU A 936 12.26 -17.16 -26.42
N ALA A 937 13.30 -17.78 -26.97
CA ALA A 937 13.57 -19.21 -26.77
C ALA A 937 13.93 -19.52 -25.30
N ARG A 938 14.41 -18.54 -24.53
CA ARG A 938 14.73 -18.68 -23.11
C ARG A 938 13.45 -18.64 -22.27
N PRO A 939 13.12 -19.70 -21.47
CA PRO A 939 11.88 -19.74 -20.72
C PRO A 939 11.66 -18.57 -19.75
N LYS A 940 12.73 -18.12 -19.06
CA LYS A 940 12.67 -16.97 -18.13
C LYS A 940 12.28 -15.67 -18.84
N ALA A 941 12.92 -15.36 -19.97
CA ALA A 941 12.63 -14.16 -20.76
C ALA A 941 11.22 -14.21 -21.36
N ARG A 942 10.80 -15.36 -21.92
CA ARG A 942 9.45 -15.56 -22.44
C ARG A 942 8.38 -15.38 -21.36
N GLY A 943 8.59 -15.96 -20.17
CA GLY A 943 7.69 -15.81 -19.04
C GLY A 943 7.59 -14.37 -18.55
N TYR A 944 8.71 -13.63 -18.52
CA TYR A 944 8.72 -12.21 -18.21
C TYR A 944 7.90 -11.40 -19.22
N VAL A 945 8.17 -11.56 -20.52
CA VAL A 945 7.45 -10.87 -21.60
C VAL A 945 5.94 -11.14 -21.53
N LEU A 946 5.53 -12.39 -21.30
CA LEU A 946 4.11 -12.73 -21.13
C LEU A 946 3.48 -12.06 -19.91
N ARG A 947 4.16 -11.99 -18.76
CA ARG A 947 3.64 -11.31 -17.56
C ARG A 947 3.49 -9.81 -17.76
N GLU A 948 4.44 -9.20 -18.44
CA GLU A 948 4.40 -7.77 -18.78
C GLU A 948 3.28 -7.47 -19.77
N LEU A 949 3.13 -8.32 -20.79
CA LEU A 949 2.04 -8.23 -21.74
C LEU A 949 0.68 -8.38 -21.05
N THR A 950 0.52 -9.34 -20.14
CA THR A 950 -0.71 -9.51 -19.34
C THR A 950 -1.03 -8.25 -18.55
N THR A 951 -0.01 -7.66 -17.90
CA THR A 951 -0.16 -6.45 -17.08
C THR A 951 -0.64 -5.27 -17.94
N THR A 952 0.05 -5.00 -19.05
CA THR A 952 -0.28 -3.89 -19.96
C THR A 952 -1.64 -4.08 -20.62
N MET A 953 -1.95 -5.29 -21.10
CA MET A 953 -3.25 -5.57 -21.72
C MET A 953 -4.41 -5.48 -20.73
N GLY A 954 -4.20 -5.93 -19.49
CA GLY A 954 -5.15 -5.77 -18.40
C GLY A 954 -5.45 -4.30 -18.12
N GLN A 955 -4.41 -3.46 -17.98
CA GLN A 955 -4.55 -2.02 -17.74
C GLN A 955 -5.28 -1.31 -18.89
N VAL A 956 -4.84 -1.55 -20.14
CA VAL A 956 -5.46 -0.95 -21.33
C VAL A 956 -6.94 -1.32 -21.43
N ALA A 957 -7.28 -2.59 -21.18
CA ALA A 957 -8.67 -3.03 -21.19
C ALA A 957 -9.48 -2.39 -20.04
N PHE A 958 -8.90 -2.32 -18.83
CA PHE A 958 -9.56 -1.77 -17.65
C PHE A 958 -9.88 -0.28 -17.80
N PHE A 959 -8.93 0.51 -18.31
CA PHE A 959 -9.13 1.94 -18.56
C PHE A 959 -9.99 2.23 -19.79
N GLY A 960 -10.06 1.30 -20.74
CA GLY A 960 -10.82 1.45 -21.98
C GLY A 960 -12.27 0.98 -21.92
N THR A 961 -12.73 0.41 -20.81
CA THR A 961 -14.09 -0.16 -20.71
C THR A 961 -15.13 0.84 -20.19
N ALA A 962 -16.33 0.80 -20.77
CA ALA A 962 -17.47 1.61 -20.31
C ALA A 962 -17.90 1.24 -18.89
N GLN A 963 -17.62 -0.01 -18.49
CA GLN A 963 -17.97 -0.52 -17.17
C GLN A 963 -17.23 0.19 -16.02
N VAL A 964 -16.04 0.71 -16.28
CA VAL A 964 -15.20 1.36 -15.26
C VAL A 964 -15.00 2.82 -15.60
N TYR A 965 -14.61 3.14 -16.84
CA TYR A 965 -14.29 4.51 -17.26
C TYR A 965 -15.11 4.90 -18.50
N PRO A 966 -16.42 5.19 -18.35
CA PRO A 966 -17.30 5.52 -19.47
C PRO A 966 -16.84 6.73 -20.28
N LEU A 967 -16.16 7.69 -19.64
CA LEU A 967 -15.63 8.89 -20.31
C LEU A 967 -14.34 8.64 -21.11
N LEU A 968 -13.67 7.50 -20.90
CA LEU A 968 -12.40 7.18 -21.56
C LEU A 968 -12.58 6.19 -22.72
N VAL A 969 -13.79 5.69 -22.95
CA VAL A 969 -14.08 4.70 -23.98
C VAL A 969 -13.67 5.23 -25.36
N GLY A 970 -12.81 4.48 -26.04
CA GLY A 970 -12.32 4.85 -27.37
C GLY A 970 -11.14 5.84 -27.37
N THR A 971 -10.80 6.45 -26.24
CA THR A 971 -9.59 7.26 -26.09
C THR A 971 -8.35 6.36 -25.94
N GLN A 972 -7.16 6.92 -26.16
CA GLN A 972 -5.93 6.25 -25.74
C GLN A 972 -5.83 6.32 -24.21
N PRO A 973 -5.59 5.19 -23.51
CA PRO A 973 -5.39 5.19 -22.07
C PRO A 973 -4.25 6.12 -21.66
N ASP A 974 -4.53 6.98 -20.68
CA ASP A 974 -3.60 7.91 -20.07
C ASP A 974 -4.00 8.05 -18.60
N LEU A 975 -3.06 7.78 -17.68
CA LEU A 975 -3.39 7.61 -16.26
C LEU A 975 -3.98 8.88 -15.65
N TYR A 976 -3.48 10.07 -16.01
CA TYR A 976 -4.00 11.32 -15.45
C TYR A 976 -5.49 11.53 -15.78
N ARG A 977 -5.97 11.05 -16.94
CA ARG A 977 -7.39 11.14 -17.34
C ARG A 977 -8.26 10.20 -16.52
N ALA A 978 -7.73 9.04 -16.17
CA ALA A 978 -8.39 8.13 -15.24
C ALA A 978 -8.45 8.72 -13.83
N PHE A 979 -7.38 9.41 -13.39
CA PHE A 979 -7.39 10.17 -12.14
C PHE A 979 -8.45 11.27 -12.14
N MET A 980 -8.57 12.08 -13.21
CA MET A 980 -9.64 13.08 -13.34
C MET A 980 -11.02 12.45 -13.12
N CYS A 981 -11.29 11.31 -13.76
CA CYS A 981 -12.56 10.61 -13.58
C CYS A 981 -12.77 10.12 -12.14
N GLN A 982 -11.71 9.61 -11.50
CA GLN A 982 -11.78 9.13 -10.11
C GLN A 982 -12.04 10.25 -9.11
N VAL A 983 -11.28 11.34 -9.17
CA VAL A 983 -11.45 12.44 -8.21
C VAL A 983 -12.83 13.09 -8.35
N TRP A 984 -13.39 13.16 -9.56
CA TRP A 984 -14.78 13.61 -9.75
C TRP A 984 -15.81 12.65 -9.15
N ALA A 985 -15.53 11.34 -9.15
CA ALA A 985 -16.41 10.33 -8.57
C ALA A 985 -16.35 10.32 -7.04
N HIS A 986 -15.20 10.67 -6.46
CA HIS A 986 -14.99 10.63 -5.00
C HIS A 986 -15.17 11.97 -4.31
N ARG A 987 -15.61 13.00 -5.03
CA ARG A 987 -15.83 14.34 -4.50
C ARG A 987 -17.17 14.42 -3.75
N SER A 988 -17.16 15.03 -2.56
CA SER A 988 -18.39 15.37 -1.84
C SER A 988 -19.23 16.39 -2.63
N ALA A 989 -20.50 16.60 -2.29
CA ALA A 989 -21.39 17.48 -3.07
C ALA A 989 -20.85 18.92 -3.25
N GLY A 990 -20.16 19.45 -2.22
CA GLY A 990 -19.50 20.76 -2.22
C GLY A 990 -17.96 20.70 -2.33
N GLY A 991 -17.39 19.52 -2.57
CA GLY A 991 -15.94 19.38 -2.61
C GLY A 991 -15.30 20.07 -3.82
N THR A 992 -14.00 20.35 -3.74
CA THR A 992 -13.19 20.88 -4.83
C THR A 992 -12.03 19.96 -5.18
N VAL A 993 -11.59 20.07 -6.43
CA VAL A 993 -10.47 19.28 -6.97
C VAL A 993 -9.45 20.23 -7.57
N GLY A 994 -8.17 20.10 -7.17
CA GLY A 994 -7.04 20.82 -7.75
C GLY A 994 -5.97 19.85 -8.27
N MET A 995 -5.74 19.79 -9.57
CA MET A 995 -4.77 18.85 -10.16
C MET A 995 -3.75 19.55 -11.04
N LEU A 996 -2.53 19.01 -11.03
CA LEU A 996 -1.48 19.32 -12.02
C LEU A 996 -1.48 18.24 -13.10
N HIS A 997 -1.86 18.56 -14.34
CA HIS A 997 -1.83 17.58 -15.41
C HIS A 997 -1.67 18.19 -16.81
N PRO A 998 -1.37 17.37 -17.85
CA PRO A 998 -1.34 17.81 -19.23
C PRO A 998 -2.72 18.15 -19.81
N ASP A 999 -2.74 18.98 -20.84
CA ASP A 999 -3.96 19.48 -21.51
C ASP A 999 -4.48 18.60 -22.65
N SER A 1000 -3.93 17.40 -22.85
CA SER A 1000 -4.25 16.58 -24.03
C SER A 1000 -5.73 16.14 -24.13
N HIS A 1001 -6.49 16.27 -23.05
CA HIS A 1001 -7.93 16.01 -23.03
C HIS A 1001 -8.76 17.15 -23.66
N PHE A 1002 -8.21 18.36 -23.76
CA PHE A 1002 -8.87 19.49 -24.44
C PHE A 1002 -8.69 19.44 -25.97
N THR A 1003 -7.58 18.89 -26.45
CA THR A 1003 -7.22 18.95 -27.88
C THR A 1003 -7.57 17.68 -28.67
N GLY A 1004 -7.76 16.54 -27.99
CA GLY A 1004 -7.98 15.26 -28.67
C GLY A 1004 -9.38 15.09 -29.29
N ASP A 1005 -9.42 14.47 -30.49
CA ASP A 1005 -10.65 14.22 -31.25
C ASP A 1005 -11.60 13.24 -30.55
N LYS A 1006 -11.04 12.22 -29.89
CA LYS A 1006 -11.81 11.13 -29.25
C LYS A 1006 -12.21 11.47 -27.82
N GLU A 1007 -11.59 12.50 -27.26
CA GLU A 1007 -11.76 12.97 -25.89
C GLU A 1007 -12.98 13.90 -25.73
N GLY A 1008 -13.84 14.04 -26.75
CA GLY A 1008 -15.04 14.87 -26.73
C GLY A 1008 -15.93 14.69 -25.47
N PRO A 1009 -16.30 13.45 -25.08
CA PRO A 1009 -17.07 13.21 -23.86
C PRO A 1009 -16.35 13.64 -22.59
N LEU A 1010 -15.05 13.34 -22.48
CA LEU A 1010 -14.22 13.75 -21.34
C LEU A 1010 -14.09 15.27 -21.25
N ARG A 1011 -13.83 15.94 -22.38
CA ARG A 1011 -13.76 17.40 -22.51
C ARG A 1011 -15.07 18.06 -22.11
N ALA A 1012 -16.21 17.53 -22.56
CA ALA A 1012 -17.53 18.02 -22.17
C ALA A 1012 -17.77 17.87 -20.67
N ALA A 1013 -17.33 16.76 -20.07
CA ALA A 1013 -17.40 16.55 -18.62
C ALA A 1013 -16.47 17.50 -17.85
N ALA A 1014 -15.28 17.77 -18.36
CA ALA A 1014 -14.31 18.70 -17.78
C ALA A 1014 -14.85 20.13 -17.78
N TYR A 1015 -15.37 20.65 -18.90
CA TYR A 1015 -15.89 22.02 -18.98
C TYR A 1015 -17.06 22.32 -18.03
N ARG A 1016 -17.86 21.31 -17.67
CA ARG A 1016 -18.94 21.49 -16.68
C ARG A 1016 -18.42 21.71 -15.25
N ARG A 1017 -17.20 21.25 -14.98
CA ARG A 1017 -16.56 21.23 -13.66
C ARG A 1017 -15.51 22.31 -13.52
N LEU A 1018 -14.86 22.68 -14.62
CA LEU A 1018 -13.77 23.62 -14.67
C LEU A 1018 -14.15 24.99 -14.11
N ARG A 1019 -13.43 25.45 -13.08
CA ARG A 1019 -13.50 26.81 -12.53
C ARG A 1019 -12.32 27.64 -12.95
N LEU A 1020 -11.13 27.05 -12.89
CA LEU A 1020 -9.89 27.70 -13.28
C LEU A 1020 -9.02 26.72 -14.06
N HIS A 1021 -8.44 27.24 -15.15
CA HIS A 1021 -7.39 26.59 -15.93
C HIS A 1021 -6.26 27.61 -16.11
N GLY A 1022 -5.03 27.23 -15.79
CA GLY A 1022 -3.89 28.13 -15.92
C GLY A 1022 -2.60 27.39 -16.23
N ASP A 1023 -1.80 27.95 -17.15
CA ASP A 1023 -0.51 27.37 -17.55
C ASP A 1023 0.64 27.91 -16.71
N PHE A 1024 1.64 27.07 -16.43
CA PHE A 1024 2.91 27.54 -15.88
C PHE A 1024 3.90 27.93 -16.98
N VAL A 1025 4.47 29.14 -16.86
CA VAL A 1025 5.49 29.66 -17.77
C VAL A 1025 6.73 30.08 -16.98
N ASN A 1026 7.85 29.36 -17.14
CA ASN A 1026 9.14 29.69 -16.51
C ASN A 1026 9.93 30.74 -17.33
N SER A 1027 9.30 31.88 -17.65
CA SER A 1027 9.87 32.91 -18.54
C SER A 1027 11.18 33.52 -18.04
N GLY A 1028 11.38 33.57 -16.72
CA GLY A 1028 12.59 34.11 -16.10
C GLY A 1028 13.63 33.08 -15.67
N GLN A 1029 13.48 31.80 -16.05
CA GLN A 1029 14.37 30.70 -15.61
C GLN A 1029 14.53 30.66 -14.08
N ARG A 1030 13.48 31.07 -13.36
CA ARG A 1030 13.51 31.28 -11.91
C ARG A 1030 13.48 29.97 -11.14
N PHE A 1031 12.90 28.94 -11.75
CA PHE A 1031 12.73 27.62 -11.15
C PHE A 1031 13.71 26.58 -11.73
N PHE A 1032 14.22 26.82 -12.96
CA PHE A 1032 15.16 25.94 -13.66
C PHE A 1032 16.08 26.77 -14.58
N SER A 1033 17.37 26.41 -14.65
CA SER A 1033 18.41 27.06 -15.49
C SER A 1033 18.13 26.99 -17.00
N PRO A 1034 18.68 27.92 -17.83
CA PRO A 1034 18.57 27.83 -19.28
C PRO A 1034 19.41 26.66 -19.78
N THR A 1035 18.77 25.65 -20.36
CA THR A 1035 19.52 24.53 -20.94
C THR A 1035 19.93 24.85 -22.38
N GLY A 1036 21.03 25.59 -22.51
CA GLY A 1036 21.81 25.58 -23.74
C GLY A 1036 22.47 24.21 -23.90
N GLY A 1037 21.89 23.37 -24.76
CA GLY A 1037 22.40 22.02 -25.06
C GLY A 1037 21.84 20.94 -24.12
N ARG A 1038 20.97 20.09 -24.67
CA ARG A 1038 20.64 18.71 -24.23
C ARG A 1038 20.39 18.40 -22.73
N TYR A 1039 19.92 19.33 -21.91
CA TYR A 1039 19.18 18.96 -20.70
C TYR A 1039 17.77 19.53 -20.76
N ARG A 1040 16.77 18.70 -20.49
CA ARG A 1040 15.33 18.98 -20.73
C ARG A 1040 14.60 18.97 -19.39
N PRO A 1041 13.52 19.76 -19.19
CA PRO A 1041 12.77 19.71 -17.93
C PRO A 1041 12.30 18.29 -17.66
N LEU A 1042 12.65 17.78 -16.47
CA LEU A 1042 12.39 16.44 -15.92
C LEU A 1042 10.90 16.20 -15.60
N TRP A 1043 10.01 16.65 -16.47
CA TRP A 1043 8.56 16.64 -16.28
C TRP A 1043 7.84 15.77 -17.30
N CYS A 1044 8.45 15.38 -18.42
CA CYS A 1044 7.80 14.48 -19.39
C CYS A 1044 8.80 13.90 -20.42
N PRO A 1045 9.35 12.68 -20.25
CA PRO A 1045 10.26 12.09 -21.23
C PRO A 1045 9.55 11.37 -22.39
N HIS A 1046 8.27 10.98 -22.25
CA HIS A 1046 7.55 10.09 -23.16
C HIS A 1046 7.09 10.68 -24.50
N LEU A 1047 7.52 11.90 -24.84
CA LEU A 1047 7.13 12.58 -26.08
C LEU A 1047 8.32 12.66 -27.03
N ARG A 1048 8.10 12.43 -28.32
CA ARG A 1048 9.13 12.67 -29.34
C ARG A 1048 9.53 14.15 -29.32
N PRO A 1049 10.75 14.53 -29.75
CA PRO A 1049 11.20 15.93 -29.73
C PRO A 1049 10.21 16.93 -30.36
N SER A 1050 9.41 16.51 -31.35
CA SER A 1050 8.36 17.31 -32.00
C SER A 1050 7.07 17.50 -31.19
N GLU A 1051 6.85 16.70 -30.15
CA GLU A 1051 5.64 16.69 -29.32
C GLU A 1051 5.85 17.41 -27.96
N ARG A 1052 7.11 17.72 -27.59
CA ARG A 1052 7.49 18.33 -26.30
C ARG A 1052 7.18 19.82 -26.19
N ASP A 1053 7.08 20.55 -27.30
CA ASP A 1053 6.66 21.96 -27.31
C ASP A 1053 5.16 22.16 -27.01
N GLN A 1054 4.38 21.07 -26.93
CA GLN A 1054 2.93 21.08 -26.72
C GLN A 1054 2.47 20.71 -25.30
N VAL A 1055 3.36 20.26 -24.41
CA VAL A 1055 2.98 19.85 -23.05
C VAL A 1055 3.46 20.88 -22.05
N ARG A 1056 2.54 21.79 -21.72
CA ARG A 1056 2.66 22.72 -20.59
C ARG A 1056 1.89 22.11 -19.41
N PRO A 1057 2.49 22.07 -18.20
CA PRO A 1057 1.72 21.71 -17.03
C PRO A 1057 0.72 22.83 -16.73
N SER A 1058 -0.52 22.44 -16.49
CA SER A 1058 -1.61 23.38 -16.21
C SER A 1058 -2.24 23.06 -14.86
N VAL A 1059 -2.52 24.10 -14.08
CA VAL A 1059 -3.36 24.00 -12.87
C VAL A 1059 -4.80 23.95 -13.32
N VAL A 1060 -5.48 22.90 -12.90
CA VAL A 1060 -6.91 22.74 -13.16
C VAL A 1060 -7.63 22.67 -11.83
N VAL A 1061 -8.44 23.69 -11.54
CA VAL A 1061 -9.35 23.70 -10.39
C VAL A 1061 -10.77 23.49 -10.90
N GLY A 1062 -11.45 22.50 -10.35
CA GLY A 1062 -12.83 22.17 -10.70
C GLY A 1062 -13.70 21.87 -9.50
N LEU A 1063 -15.02 22.04 -9.70
CA LEU A 1063 -16.07 21.57 -8.82
C LEU A 1063 -16.56 20.17 -9.19
#